data_AF-A0A953AJC4-F1
#
_entry.id   AF-A0A953AJC4-F1
#
_cell.length_a   1.000
_cell.length_b   1.000
_cell.length_c   1.000
_cell.angle_alpha   90.00
_cell.angle_beta   90.00
_cell.angle_gamma   90.00
#
_symmetry.space_group_name_H-M   'P 1'
#
loop_
_entity.id
_entity.type
_entity.pdbx_description
1 polymer ?
#
loop_
_entity_poly.entity_id
_entity_poly.type
_entity_poly.pdbx_seq_one_letter_code
_entity_poly.pdbx_strand_id
1 'polypeptide(L)'
;MSLRIARVLPAVVAVVFATSCGDDRQVSKNPPNLAPTPSEPVSATRQDALGEVINDFPADEERMVHVLTNLARHAPVNDCDDFTTPEFPTEPFGANGVPADIKLPPLVYSLAGNQAGRFMSKHMADLGCFQHDSCCVLGNVGGTVQCTAEANCTGMMTCQLQCTGGTPIADRYALLGMTTWSGENIALGYPTAFDAWCGWMHSKGHRENIYSGHSELGVGLYQAPNSCGRYWTQSFGSGGGSIPRIPVASAMYGPNTPRDATQLYFAANYFHQDAMGPPKRAAVVVNGHCFDLEKKWGYDDNGTWEAHFDEPDDIPLGCQPYYFLFVDADADRWTYPDKGQLFVPIGNGVTCPASYDSQPQLPADCETGQQACEEGATETCYTGALGTENVGLCHSGFRVCKNGFWSSCKGEVLPGVEHCDGLDNDCDGEIDEGNPDGNSSCMVPEERGVCLSGTRQCLGGALVCVSTQTPQVEVCDGLDNDCDGVIDDGFGVETCGVGECFRVVPTCNNGQTQTCVPGEPTPEIEDARDNDCDGVIDNGFDCRKPDGGVSGARLCYTYPITNEDGGSKPILPPCKRGLQNCQPDGTWGPCEGEMGPSPEICDGLDNDCDGQTDESTELGWERCGTGACVRFPPACQAGTERTCVPGEPQAELCNSRDDSCDGVIDEGCVCHDGNRAPCYSGSPQTKGVGECHAGERTCRNGMWGDCENEVLPGVEYCDGLDNDCDGETDDDCVPLPDAGVDGGTTGSDAGAGSDAGTDDGGGGGGCGCTTGPSAAAIFPGVLIALAALRRRRRSV
;
A
#
# COMPACT_ATOMS: atom_id res chain seq x y z
N MET A 1 -31.44 -68.54 26.43
CA MET A 1 -31.97 -69.73 25.73
C MET A 1 -31.23 -69.85 24.41
N SER A 2 -30.50 -70.94 24.23
CA SER A 2 -29.60 -71.21 23.09
C SER A 2 -30.32 -71.19 21.74
N LEU A 3 -29.64 -70.81 20.65
CA LEU A 3 -29.16 -71.80 19.66
C LEU A 3 -28.22 -71.18 18.60
N ARG A 4 -27.28 -72.03 18.17
CA ARG A 4 -26.10 -71.80 17.32
C ARG A 4 -26.44 -71.85 15.83
N ILE A 5 -25.55 -71.35 14.96
CA ILE A 5 -24.77 -72.10 13.94
C ILE A 5 -23.91 -71.14 13.10
N ALA A 6 -22.86 -71.69 12.50
CA ALA A 6 -21.53 -71.15 12.30
C ALA A 6 -21.17 -70.70 10.86
N ARG A 7 -20.12 -69.86 10.79
CA ARG A 7 -19.02 -69.74 9.80
C ARG A 7 -19.36 -69.51 8.30
N VAL A 8 -18.79 -68.47 7.68
CA VAL A 8 -17.53 -68.45 6.89
C VAL A 8 -17.30 -67.01 6.35
N LEU A 9 -16.07 -66.48 6.52
CA LEU A 9 -15.47 -65.22 5.99
C LEU A 9 -15.08 -65.37 4.49
N PRO A 10 -14.53 -64.37 3.74
CA PRO A 10 -14.08 -63.01 4.11
C PRO A 10 -14.51 -61.88 3.15
N ALA A 11 -14.33 -60.61 3.54
CA ALA A 11 -13.68 -59.55 2.74
C ALA A 11 -14.02 -58.17 3.33
N VAL A 12 -12.96 -57.47 3.76
CA VAL A 12 -12.96 -56.06 4.13
C VAL A 12 -13.09 -55.24 2.85
N VAL A 13 -14.12 -54.41 2.76
CA VAL A 13 -14.21 -53.30 1.80
C VAL A 13 -14.46 -52.05 2.61
N ALA A 14 -13.41 -51.23 2.73
CA ALA A 14 -13.48 -49.88 3.25
C ALA A 14 -14.16 -48.98 2.21
N VAL A 15 -15.00 -48.08 2.71
CA VAL A 15 -15.84 -47.16 1.94
C VAL A 15 -14.97 -46.11 1.26
N VAL A 16 -15.22 -45.97 -0.04
CA VAL A 16 -14.67 -45.01 -0.99
C VAL A 16 -15.23 -43.60 -0.72
N PHE A 17 -14.35 -42.61 -0.59
CA PHE A 17 -14.64 -41.24 -1.01
C PHE A 17 -13.80 -40.95 -2.26
N ALA A 18 -14.50 -40.50 -3.31
CA ALA A 18 -13.99 -40.35 -4.65
C ALA A 18 -13.08 -39.13 -4.78
N THR A 19 -11.93 -39.36 -5.40
CA THR A 19 -11.09 -38.38 -6.07
C THR A 19 -11.66 -38.04 -7.45
N SER A 20 -11.57 -36.77 -7.86
CA SER A 20 -11.62 -36.39 -9.28
C SER A 20 -10.40 -35.56 -9.61
N CYS A 21 -9.55 -36.08 -10.50
CA CYS A 21 -8.58 -35.33 -11.28
C CYS A 21 -8.86 -35.61 -12.77
N GLY A 22 -8.67 -34.58 -13.59
CA GLY A 22 -8.49 -34.69 -15.04
C GLY A 22 -8.95 -33.44 -15.76
N ASP A 23 -8.01 -32.56 -16.13
CA ASP A 23 -7.72 -32.49 -17.56
C ASP A 23 -6.29 -32.03 -17.87
N ASP A 24 -5.87 -32.47 -19.06
CA ASP A 24 -4.52 -32.66 -19.58
C ASP A 24 -3.63 -31.41 -19.73
N ARG A 25 -2.37 -31.52 -19.30
CA ARG A 25 -1.23 -31.13 -20.15
C ARG A 25 -0.14 -32.20 -20.12
N GLN A 26 0.15 -32.68 -21.32
CA GLN A 26 1.00 -33.81 -21.67
C GLN A 26 2.40 -33.75 -21.03
N VAL A 27 2.77 -34.86 -20.40
CA VAL A 27 4.14 -35.19 -19.99
C VAL A 27 4.99 -35.44 -21.24
N SER A 28 5.87 -34.50 -21.57
CA SER A 28 7.03 -34.82 -22.40
C SER A 28 7.95 -35.75 -21.62
N LYS A 29 8.05 -36.99 -22.08
CA LYS A 29 9.06 -37.96 -21.64
C LYS A 29 10.43 -37.50 -22.14
N ASN A 30 11.39 -37.47 -21.22
CA ASN A 30 12.78 -37.01 -21.30
C ASN A 30 12.98 -35.49 -21.15
N PRO A 31 13.29 -34.99 -19.93
CA PRO A 31 14.05 -33.76 -19.82
C PRO A 31 15.53 -34.03 -20.17
N PRO A 32 16.20 -33.12 -20.90
CA PRO A 32 17.59 -33.26 -21.25
C PRO A 32 18.47 -33.20 -20.00
N ASN A 33 19.61 -33.90 -20.03
CA ASN A 33 20.77 -33.61 -19.17
C ASN A 33 21.10 -32.12 -19.30
N LEU A 34 20.55 -31.28 -18.44
CA LEU A 34 21.02 -29.93 -18.21
C LEU A 34 21.97 -30.00 -17.02
N ALA A 35 23.22 -30.20 -17.38
CA ALA A 35 24.39 -29.81 -16.62
C ALA A 35 24.22 -28.40 -16.02
N PRO A 36 24.65 -28.13 -14.77
CA PRO A 36 24.51 -26.83 -14.13
C PRO A 36 25.34 -25.77 -14.87
N THR A 37 24.73 -25.09 -15.84
CA THR A 37 25.36 -23.97 -16.53
C THR A 37 25.89 -22.94 -15.54
N PRO A 38 27.06 -22.31 -15.79
CA PRO A 38 27.59 -21.28 -14.91
C PRO A 38 26.56 -20.16 -14.78
N SER A 39 25.92 -20.07 -13.61
CA SER A 39 25.14 -18.91 -13.25
C SER A 39 26.07 -17.70 -13.20
N GLU A 40 25.47 -16.51 -13.33
CA GLU A 40 26.11 -15.21 -13.27
C GLU A 40 27.26 -15.12 -12.24
N PRO A 41 28.26 -14.24 -12.45
CA PRO A 41 29.30 -14.03 -11.46
C PRO A 41 28.66 -13.91 -10.07
N VAL A 42 28.98 -14.85 -9.18
CA VAL A 42 28.62 -14.77 -7.77
C VAL A 42 29.46 -13.65 -7.17
N SER A 43 29.07 -12.43 -7.51
CA SER A 43 29.54 -11.24 -6.87
C SER A 43 29.19 -11.38 -5.40
N ALA A 44 30.19 -11.21 -4.53
CA ALA A 44 29.97 -10.96 -3.10
C ALA A 44 29.26 -9.60 -2.87
N THR A 45 28.48 -9.11 -3.84
CA THR A 45 27.53 -8.03 -3.62
C THR A 45 26.35 -8.59 -2.87
N ARG A 46 26.30 -8.19 -1.60
CA ARG A 46 25.09 -7.84 -0.85
C ARG A 46 23.86 -8.59 -1.31
N GLN A 47 23.62 -9.74 -0.69
CA GLN A 47 22.24 -10.11 -0.47
C GLN A 47 21.83 -9.55 0.88
N ASP A 48 20.78 -8.74 0.83
CA ASP A 48 20.15 -8.12 1.96
C ASP A 48 19.51 -9.20 2.84
N ALA A 49 20.11 -9.40 4.01
CA ALA A 49 19.43 -9.87 5.20
C ALA A 49 19.47 -8.71 6.20
N LEU A 50 18.36 -8.46 6.86
CA LEU A 50 18.15 -7.36 7.80
C LEU A 50 19.31 -7.32 8.82
N GLY A 51 20.15 -6.29 8.75
CA GLY A 51 21.23 -6.05 9.72
C GLY A 51 22.64 -6.51 9.30
N GLU A 52 23.44 -5.54 8.84
CA GLU A 52 24.90 -5.45 9.07
C GLU A 52 25.85 -6.34 8.23
N VAL A 53 26.17 -5.83 7.03
CA VAL A 53 27.54 -5.88 6.50
C VAL A 53 27.99 -4.47 6.16
N ILE A 54 28.30 -3.64 7.16
CA ILE A 54 28.91 -2.33 6.93
C ILE A 54 30.14 -2.20 7.84
N ASN A 55 31.30 -1.90 7.24
CA ASN A 55 32.59 -1.69 7.91
C ASN A 55 33.17 -2.91 8.66
N ASP A 56 33.21 -4.08 8.03
CA ASP A 56 33.97 -5.24 8.53
C ASP A 56 33.43 -5.96 9.79
N PHE A 57 32.17 -5.72 10.20
CA PHE A 57 31.54 -6.44 11.32
C PHE A 57 30.60 -7.58 10.86
N PRO A 58 30.48 -8.67 11.66
CA PRO A 58 29.52 -9.75 11.41
C PRO A 58 28.07 -9.29 11.68
N ALA A 59 27.09 -9.95 11.06
CA ALA A 59 25.66 -9.71 11.30
C ALA A 59 25.25 -10.10 12.73
N ASP A 60 24.08 -9.69 13.17
CA ASP A 60 23.54 -9.95 14.50
C ASP A 60 23.52 -11.45 14.89
N GLU A 61 22.93 -12.31 14.07
CA GLU A 61 22.88 -13.75 14.32
C GLU A 61 24.25 -14.43 14.15
N GLU A 62 25.12 -13.87 13.33
CA GLU A 62 26.52 -14.32 13.23
C GLU A 62 27.31 -13.98 14.49
N ARG A 63 27.09 -12.80 15.08
CA ARG A 63 27.62 -12.43 16.40
C ARG A 63 27.08 -13.33 17.49
N MET A 64 25.79 -13.65 17.48
CA MET A 64 25.22 -14.57 18.47
C MET A 64 25.91 -15.93 18.42
N VAL A 65 26.11 -16.52 17.24
CA VAL A 65 26.86 -17.78 17.10
C VAL A 65 28.29 -17.63 17.64
N HIS A 66 28.95 -16.50 17.39
CA HIS A 66 30.29 -16.24 17.90
C HIS A 66 30.32 -16.13 19.44
N VAL A 67 29.36 -15.41 20.01
CA VAL A 67 29.18 -15.28 21.46
C VAL A 67 28.98 -16.65 22.09
N LEU A 68 28.06 -17.45 21.56
CA LEU A 68 27.74 -18.81 22.05
C LEU A 68 28.93 -19.77 21.90
N THR A 69 29.70 -19.65 20.81
CA THR A 69 30.91 -20.48 20.59
C THR A 69 31.99 -20.17 21.62
N ASN A 70 32.21 -18.89 21.94
CA ASN A 70 33.15 -18.49 22.97
C ASN A 70 32.65 -18.80 24.38
N LEU A 71 31.34 -18.67 24.63
CA LEU A 71 30.68 -19.12 25.87
C LEU A 71 31.00 -20.60 26.13
N ALA A 72 30.82 -21.47 25.13
CA ALA A 72 31.17 -22.89 25.24
C ALA A 72 32.65 -23.10 25.59
N ARG A 73 33.55 -22.26 25.06
CA ARG A 73 34.99 -22.38 25.31
C ARG A 73 35.38 -21.88 26.72
N HIS A 74 34.63 -20.92 27.27
CA HIS A 74 34.82 -20.42 28.63
C HIS A 74 34.24 -21.36 29.68
N ALA A 75 33.15 -22.06 29.32
CA ALA A 75 32.41 -22.98 30.16
C ALA A 75 32.13 -24.30 29.39
N PRO A 76 33.12 -25.21 29.25
CA PRO A 76 32.98 -26.39 28.41
C PRO A 76 31.88 -27.37 28.87
N VAL A 77 30.86 -27.54 28.04
CA VAL A 77 29.73 -28.48 28.26
C VAL A 77 29.52 -29.45 27.10
N ASN A 78 28.86 -30.58 27.36
CA ASN A 78 28.61 -31.58 26.33
C ASN A 78 27.35 -31.27 25.52
N ASP A 79 26.40 -30.57 26.13
CA ASP A 79 25.09 -30.31 25.57
C ASP A 79 24.78 -28.81 25.66
N CYS A 80 24.14 -28.26 24.64
CA CYS A 80 23.69 -26.87 24.67
C CYS A 80 22.63 -26.66 25.77
N ASP A 81 21.86 -27.70 26.09
CA ASP A 81 20.82 -27.68 27.11
C ASP A 81 21.40 -27.44 28.52
N ASP A 82 22.69 -27.74 28.74
CA ASP A 82 23.37 -27.48 30.02
C ASP A 82 23.41 -25.97 30.33
N PHE A 83 23.37 -25.11 29.30
CA PHE A 83 23.28 -23.65 29.46
C PHE A 83 21.88 -23.13 29.80
N THR A 84 20.89 -24.02 29.94
CA THR A 84 19.54 -23.67 30.41
C THR A 84 19.39 -23.81 31.93
N THR A 85 20.42 -24.33 32.62
CA THR A 85 20.41 -24.51 34.08
C THR A 85 21.31 -23.46 34.77
N PRO A 86 20.88 -22.78 35.85
CA PRO A 86 21.62 -21.63 36.42
C PRO A 86 22.97 -21.95 37.09
N GLU A 87 23.38 -23.21 37.16
CA GLU A 87 24.54 -23.65 37.93
C GLU A 87 25.62 -24.21 37.00
N PHE A 88 26.85 -23.70 37.13
CA PHE A 88 28.02 -24.22 36.42
C PHE A 88 28.15 -25.73 36.71
N PRO A 89 28.38 -26.60 35.71
CA PRO A 89 28.49 -28.03 35.96
C PRO A 89 29.59 -28.32 36.98
N THR A 90 29.22 -28.84 38.15
CA THR A 90 30.17 -29.16 39.23
C THR A 90 30.89 -30.51 39.02
N GLU A 91 30.57 -31.23 37.95
CA GLU A 91 31.13 -32.55 37.67
C GLU A 91 32.51 -32.46 37.01
N PRO A 92 33.48 -33.31 37.41
CA PRO A 92 34.89 -33.18 37.05
C PRO A 92 35.23 -33.57 35.60
N PHE A 93 34.24 -33.97 34.80
CA PHE A 93 34.42 -34.33 33.39
C PHE A 93 33.56 -33.42 32.52
N GLY A 94 34.16 -32.31 32.08
CA GLY A 94 33.66 -31.50 30.97
C GLY A 94 33.70 -32.28 29.66
N ALA A 95 33.28 -31.61 28.59
CA ALA A 95 32.98 -32.28 27.34
C ALA A 95 34.14 -33.02 26.68
N ASN A 96 33.88 -34.23 26.15
CA ASN A 96 34.85 -35.02 25.38
C ASN A 96 36.23 -35.21 26.05
N GLY A 97 36.29 -35.28 27.39
CA GLY A 97 37.55 -35.43 28.12
C GLY A 97 38.38 -34.15 28.21
N VAL A 98 37.81 -32.99 27.84
CA VAL A 98 38.27 -31.67 28.29
C VAL A 98 37.84 -31.54 29.75
N PRO A 99 38.78 -31.49 30.71
CA PRO A 99 38.45 -31.23 32.10
C PRO A 99 37.63 -29.94 32.24
N ALA A 100 36.61 -29.93 33.10
CA ALA A 100 35.72 -28.78 33.31
C ALA A 100 36.47 -27.52 33.79
N ASP A 101 37.73 -27.66 34.22
CA ASP A 101 38.64 -26.62 34.68
C ASP A 101 39.58 -26.05 33.60
N ILE A 102 39.49 -26.50 32.33
CA ILE A 102 40.28 -25.89 31.24
C ILE A 102 39.60 -24.62 30.73
N LYS A 103 40.26 -23.48 30.99
CA LYS A 103 39.99 -22.19 30.36
C LYS A 103 40.51 -22.18 28.92
N LEU A 104 39.67 -22.50 27.94
CA LEU A 104 40.10 -22.36 26.54
C LEU A 104 40.16 -20.87 26.16
N PRO A 105 41.19 -20.43 25.43
CA PRO A 105 41.22 -19.07 24.91
C PRO A 105 40.04 -18.84 23.94
N PRO A 106 39.40 -17.66 23.97
CA PRO A 106 38.34 -17.35 23.01
C PRO A 106 38.90 -17.26 21.59
N LEU A 107 38.01 -17.54 20.64
CA LEU A 107 38.23 -17.29 19.22
C LEU A 107 38.04 -15.81 18.95
N VAL A 108 38.95 -15.23 18.16
CA VAL A 108 38.86 -13.84 17.71
C VAL A 108 38.03 -13.78 16.43
N TYR A 109 37.23 -12.74 16.25
CA TYR A 109 36.51 -12.53 14.99
C TYR A 109 37.48 -12.43 13.80
N SER A 110 37.16 -13.12 12.70
CA SER A 110 37.88 -13.05 11.43
C SER A 110 36.96 -12.61 10.31
N LEU A 111 37.25 -11.43 9.74
CA LEU A 111 36.56 -10.91 8.57
C LEU A 111 36.66 -11.86 7.37
N ALA A 112 37.88 -12.34 7.07
CA ALA A 112 38.11 -13.27 5.96
C ALA A 112 37.36 -14.60 6.18
N GLY A 113 37.33 -15.11 7.42
CA GLY A 113 36.55 -16.28 7.77
C GLY A 113 35.05 -16.06 7.61
N ASN A 114 34.52 -14.91 8.04
CA ASN A 114 33.12 -14.55 7.93
C ASN A 114 32.68 -14.41 6.46
N GLN A 115 33.48 -13.72 5.63
CA GLN A 115 33.26 -13.64 4.19
C GLN A 115 33.25 -15.02 3.53
N ALA A 116 34.19 -15.89 3.92
CA ALA A 116 34.26 -17.24 3.39
C ALA A 116 33.09 -18.13 3.84
N GLY A 117 32.65 -18.02 5.08
CA GLY A 117 31.47 -18.72 5.60
C GLY A 117 30.17 -18.25 4.94
N ARG A 118 30.02 -16.95 4.68
CA ARG A 118 28.87 -16.38 3.95
C ARG A 118 28.83 -16.87 2.51
N PHE A 119 29.98 -16.82 1.83
CA PHE A 119 30.13 -17.41 0.50
C PHE A 119 29.71 -18.88 0.51
N MET A 120 30.21 -19.68 1.46
CA MET A 120 29.88 -21.11 1.54
C MET A 120 28.39 -21.34 1.77
N SER A 121 27.77 -20.59 2.68
CA SER A 121 26.34 -20.70 2.98
C SER A 121 25.47 -20.36 1.76
N LYS A 122 25.81 -19.29 1.05
CA LYS A 122 25.18 -18.91 -0.22
C LYS A 122 25.41 -19.96 -1.31
N HIS A 123 26.64 -20.42 -1.44
CA HIS A 123 27.05 -21.40 -2.45
C HIS A 123 26.28 -22.73 -2.30
N MET A 124 26.15 -23.22 -1.07
CA MET A 124 25.35 -24.40 -0.75
C MET A 124 23.87 -24.20 -1.10
N ALA A 125 23.32 -23.01 -0.84
CA ALA A 125 21.93 -22.68 -1.13
C ALA A 125 21.64 -22.57 -2.64
N ASP A 126 22.48 -21.83 -3.37
CA ASP A 126 22.29 -21.58 -4.81
C ASP A 126 22.36 -22.87 -5.63
N LEU A 127 23.28 -23.78 -5.28
CA LEU A 127 23.45 -25.07 -5.96
C LEU A 127 22.63 -26.20 -5.34
N GLY A 128 21.94 -25.94 -4.22
CA GLY A 128 21.18 -26.95 -3.48
C GLY A 128 22.05 -28.12 -3.00
N CYS A 129 23.32 -27.87 -2.70
CA CYS A 129 24.29 -28.88 -2.32
C CYS A 129 24.75 -28.67 -0.87
N PHE A 130 24.71 -29.72 -0.05
CA PHE A 130 25.06 -29.63 1.37
C PHE A 130 26.22 -30.57 1.69
N GLN A 131 27.42 -30.03 1.61
CA GLN A 131 28.70 -30.74 1.81
C GLN A 131 29.81 -29.73 2.07
N HIS A 132 30.94 -30.19 2.61
CA HIS A 132 32.06 -29.31 2.93
C HIS A 132 32.87 -28.86 1.71
N ASP A 133 33.13 -29.74 0.75
CA ASP A 133 33.81 -29.36 -0.49
C ASP A 133 32.86 -28.56 -1.39
N SER A 134 33.40 -27.56 -2.08
CA SER A 134 32.59 -26.72 -2.98
C SER A 134 32.03 -27.57 -4.12
N CYS A 135 30.77 -27.35 -4.49
CA CYS A 135 30.08 -28.15 -5.51
C CYS A 135 30.39 -27.77 -6.96
N CYS A 136 31.48 -27.03 -7.17
CA CYS A 136 32.01 -26.66 -8.48
C CYS A 136 33.51 -26.35 -8.32
N VAL A 137 34.22 -26.24 -9.44
CA VAL A 137 35.60 -25.74 -9.44
C VAL A 137 35.56 -24.22 -9.37
N LEU A 138 35.96 -23.68 -8.23
CA LEU A 138 36.08 -22.25 -7.98
C LEU A 138 37.34 -21.68 -8.63
N GLY A 139 37.20 -20.46 -9.14
CA GLY A 139 38.31 -19.65 -9.63
C GLY A 139 38.02 -18.17 -9.47
N ASN A 140 39.07 -17.36 -9.49
CA ASN A 140 38.95 -15.91 -9.46
C ASN A 140 38.84 -15.37 -10.89
N VAL A 141 37.68 -14.83 -11.25
CA VAL A 141 37.43 -14.23 -12.57
C VAL A 141 37.04 -12.77 -12.34
N GLY A 142 37.88 -11.84 -12.79
CA GLY A 142 37.64 -10.41 -12.65
C GLY A 142 37.70 -9.87 -11.21
N GLY A 143 38.36 -10.57 -10.29
CA GLY A 143 38.43 -10.19 -8.87
C GLY A 143 37.37 -10.86 -7.99
N THR A 144 36.47 -11.66 -8.57
CA THR A 144 35.37 -12.33 -7.88
C THR A 144 35.56 -13.84 -7.92
N VAL A 145 35.39 -14.50 -6.76
CA VAL A 145 35.41 -15.97 -6.64
C VAL A 145 34.08 -16.53 -7.14
N GLN A 146 34.13 -17.40 -8.16
CA GLN A 146 32.94 -17.99 -8.77
C GLN A 146 33.21 -19.39 -9.35
N CYS A 147 32.15 -20.10 -9.73
CA CYS A 147 32.27 -21.40 -10.43
C CYS A 147 32.82 -21.22 -11.84
N THR A 148 33.99 -21.79 -12.10
CA THR A 148 34.67 -21.80 -13.41
C THR A 148 34.49 -23.09 -14.18
N ALA A 149 34.17 -24.18 -13.50
CA ALA A 149 33.77 -25.45 -14.11
C ALA A 149 32.80 -26.21 -13.20
N GLU A 150 31.97 -27.05 -13.80
CA GLU A 150 30.99 -27.88 -13.08
C GLU A 150 31.67 -29.04 -12.35
N ALA A 151 31.15 -29.38 -11.16
CA ALA A 151 31.48 -30.64 -10.51
C ALA A 151 30.52 -31.75 -10.96
N ASN A 152 30.92 -33.00 -10.77
CA ASN A 152 30.07 -34.14 -11.09
C ASN A 152 29.13 -34.44 -9.92
N CYS A 153 27.86 -34.08 -10.05
CA CYS A 153 26.86 -34.13 -8.99
C CYS A 153 25.86 -35.28 -9.15
N THR A 154 25.48 -35.90 -8.03
CA THR A 154 24.48 -36.98 -7.94
C THR A 154 23.53 -36.71 -6.78
N GLY A 155 22.23 -37.01 -6.95
CA GLY A 155 21.21 -36.81 -5.93
C GLY A 155 19.90 -36.21 -6.47
N MET A 156 18.92 -35.97 -5.60
CA MET A 156 17.77 -35.11 -5.95
C MET A 156 18.25 -33.67 -6.09
N MET A 157 17.68 -32.91 -7.03
CA MET A 157 18.01 -31.50 -7.31
C MET A 157 17.62 -30.52 -6.17
N THR A 158 17.42 -31.01 -4.95
CA THR A 158 16.86 -30.25 -3.84
C THR A 158 17.70 -30.42 -2.58
N CYS A 159 18.26 -29.32 -2.10
CA CYS A 159 18.89 -29.06 -0.79
C CYS A 159 20.04 -29.97 -0.31
N GLN A 160 20.25 -31.15 -0.90
CA GLN A 160 21.19 -32.17 -0.46
C GLN A 160 21.96 -32.81 -1.62
N LEU A 161 22.15 -32.07 -2.72
CA LEU A 161 22.98 -32.53 -3.83
C LEU A 161 24.40 -32.84 -3.33
N GLN A 162 24.96 -33.97 -3.79
CA GLN A 162 26.33 -34.37 -3.48
C GLN A 162 27.17 -34.33 -4.74
N CYS A 163 28.29 -33.61 -4.70
CA CYS A 163 29.13 -33.32 -5.84
C CYS A 163 30.57 -33.78 -5.61
N THR A 164 31.17 -34.37 -6.65
CA THR A 164 32.56 -34.82 -6.67
C THR A 164 33.38 -34.01 -7.67
N GLY A 165 34.64 -33.74 -7.33
CA GLY A 165 35.56 -33.00 -8.22
C GLY A 165 35.40 -31.48 -8.21
N GLY A 166 34.77 -30.91 -7.19
CA GLY A 166 34.80 -29.46 -6.96
C GLY A 166 35.97 -29.02 -6.07
N THR A 167 36.00 -27.74 -5.69
CA THR A 167 37.13 -27.16 -4.95
C THR A 167 37.16 -27.59 -3.48
N PRO A 168 38.26 -28.20 -3.00
CA PRO A 168 38.45 -28.58 -1.60
C PRO A 168 38.27 -27.42 -0.62
N ILE A 169 37.86 -27.72 0.61
CA ILE A 169 37.61 -26.73 1.68
C ILE A 169 38.78 -25.73 1.81
N ALA A 170 40.00 -26.22 2.01
CA ALA A 170 41.18 -25.38 2.24
C ALA A 170 41.44 -24.41 1.07
N ASP A 171 41.27 -24.89 -0.16
CA ASP A 171 41.48 -24.09 -1.37
C ASP A 171 40.39 -23.02 -1.53
N ARG A 172 39.14 -23.32 -1.14
CA ARG A 172 38.04 -22.33 -1.10
C ARG A 172 38.37 -21.19 -0.15
N TYR A 173 38.78 -21.50 1.08
CA TYR A 173 39.12 -20.47 2.07
C TYR A 173 40.31 -19.63 1.63
N ALA A 174 41.33 -20.25 1.03
CA ALA A 174 42.48 -19.53 0.47
C ALA A 174 42.08 -18.57 -0.65
N LEU A 175 41.15 -18.95 -1.54
CA LEU A 175 40.62 -18.08 -2.60
C LEU A 175 39.87 -16.86 -2.04
N LEU A 176 39.25 -17.02 -0.86
CA LEU A 176 38.49 -15.98 -0.18
C LEU A 176 39.33 -15.21 0.86
N GLY A 177 40.66 -15.38 0.83
CA GLY A 177 41.60 -14.60 1.65
C GLY A 177 41.89 -15.16 3.04
N MET A 178 41.30 -16.30 3.43
CA MET A 178 41.58 -16.96 4.70
C MET A 178 42.63 -18.07 4.52
N THR A 179 43.91 -17.72 4.60
CA THR A 179 45.02 -18.69 4.47
C THR A 179 45.31 -19.50 5.73
N THR A 180 44.61 -19.19 6.82
CA THR A 180 44.82 -19.76 8.16
C THR A 180 43.76 -20.79 8.52
N TRP A 181 42.98 -21.25 7.55
CA TRP A 181 41.90 -22.22 7.74
C TRP A 181 42.37 -23.47 8.49
N SER A 182 41.57 -23.91 9.45
CA SER A 182 41.88 -25.06 10.31
C SER A 182 40.67 -25.92 10.67
N GLY A 183 39.44 -25.50 10.35
CA GLY A 183 38.22 -26.28 10.59
C GLY A 183 36.97 -25.63 9.99
N GLU A 184 35.91 -26.42 9.84
CA GLU A 184 34.60 -25.95 9.36
C GLU A 184 33.46 -26.75 10.00
N ASN A 185 32.40 -26.07 10.44
CA ASN A 185 31.11 -26.68 10.72
C ASN A 185 30.07 -26.11 9.75
N ILE A 186 29.15 -26.95 9.25
CA ILE A 186 28.02 -26.51 8.42
C ILE A 186 26.70 -27.02 8.99
N ALA A 187 25.62 -26.27 8.80
CA ALA A 187 24.29 -26.66 9.22
C ALA A 187 23.22 -26.15 8.25
N LEU A 188 22.08 -26.85 8.18
CA LEU A 188 20.98 -26.57 7.26
C LEU A 188 19.64 -26.68 7.99
N GLY A 189 18.76 -25.71 7.76
CA GLY A 189 17.36 -25.75 8.18
C GLY A 189 17.11 -25.27 9.61
N TYR A 190 18.16 -24.92 10.36
CA TYR A 190 18.01 -24.40 11.71
C TYR A 190 17.45 -22.97 11.67
N PRO A 191 16.34 -22.70 12.39
CA PRO A 191 15.62 -21.45 12.23
C PRO A 191 16.28 -20.30 12.98
N THR A 192 17.11 -20.55 13.99
CA THR A 192 17.78 -19.53 14.82
C THR A 192 19.29 -19.77 14.91
N ALA A 193 20.06 -18.73 15.25
CA ALA A 193 21.48 -18.84 15.59
C ALA A 193 21.74 -19.82 16.75
N PHE A 194 20.88 -19.78 17.78
CA PHE A 194 20.99 -20.69 18.93
C PHE A 194 20.77 -22.14 18.50
N ASP A 195 19.76 -22.44 17.67
CA ASP A 195 19.49 -23.82 17.24
C ASP A 195 20.59 -24.35 16.34
N ALA A 196 21.15 -23.52 15.46
CA ALA A 196 22.27 -23.91 14.60
C ALA A 196 23.50 -24.26 15.45
N TRP A 197 23.83 -23.40 16.42
CA TRP A 197 24.91 -23.64 17.36
C TRP A 197 24.66 -24.86 18.26
N CYS A 198 23.46 -25.00 18.78
CA CYS A 198 23.06 -26.15 19.59
C CYS A 198 23.17 -27.46 18.78
N GLY A 199 22.76 -27.44 17.51
CA GLY A 199 22.93 -28.58 16.59
C GLY A 199 24.40 -28.98 16.38
N TRP A 200 25.32 -28.01 16.34
CA TRP A 200 26.75 -28.29 16.36
C TRP A 200 27.21 -28.87 17.71
N MET A 201 26.72 -28.34 18.82
CA MET A 201 27.04 -28.85 20.15
C MET A 201 26.55 -30.29 20.37
N HIS A 202 25.39 -30.68 19.83
CA HIS A 202 24.90 -32.07 19.88
C HIS A 202 25.69 -33.03 18.99
N SER A 203 26.40 -32.53 17.99
CA SER A 203 27.23 -33.33 17.10
C SER A 203 28.66 -33.42 17.63
N LYS A 204 29.11 -34.63 17.98
CA LYS A 204 30.47 -34.87 18.49
C LYS A 204 31.55 -34.21 17.62
N GLY A 205 31.51 -34.39 16.30
CA GLY A 205 32.54 -33.86 15.40
C GLY A 205 32.54 -32.33 15.32
N HIS A 206 31.36 -31.71 15.28
CA HIS A 206 31.25 -30.25 15.25
C HIS A 206 31.66 -29.63 16.61
N ARG A 207 31.28 -30.27 17.72
CA ARG A 207 31.69 -29.89 19.07
C ARG A 207 33.21 -30.03 19.27
N GLU A 208 33.84 -31.07 18.73
CA GLU A 208 35.30 -31.21 18.75
C GLU A 208 35.99 -30.06 18.00
N ASN A 209 35.43 -29.57 16.89
CA ASN A 209 35.93 -28.35 16.24
C ASN A 209 35.81 -27.12 17.16
N ILE A 210 34.66 -26.91 17.81
CA ILE A 210 34.45 -25.78 18.74
C ILE A 210 35.49 -25.75 19.88
N TYR A 211 35.91 -26.92 20.38
CA TYR A 211 36.89 -27.04 21.47
C TYR A 211 38.35 -27.20 21.02
N SER A 212 38.61 -27.22 19.71
CA SER A 212 39.96 -27.39 19.18
C SER A 212 40.81 -26.13 19.35
N GLY A 213 42.12 -26.26 19.08
CA GLY A 213 43.13 -25.21 19.21
C GLY A 213 43.07 -24.10 18.15
N HIS A 214 41.88 -23.75 17.67
CA HIS A 214 41.67 -22.61 16.78
C HIS A 214 41.84 -21.28 17.54
N SER A 215 42.13 -20.20 16.81
CA SER A 215 42.27 -18.84 17.35
C SER A 215 41.41 -17.80 16.63
N GLU A 216 40.77 -18.16 15.52
CA GLU A 216 39.89 -17.29 14.74
C GLU A 216 38.56 -17.99 14.45
N LEU A 217 37.48 -17.20 14.43
CA LEU A 217 36.16 -17.63 13.99
C LEU A 217 35.56 -16.63 13.01
N GLY A 218 35.05 -17.16 11.90
CA GLY A 218 34.04 -16.52 11.08
C GLY A 218 32.74 -17.32 11.12
N VAL A 219 31.61 -16.64 10.98
CA VAL A 219 30.30 -17.28 10.84
C VAL A 219 29.64 -16.76 9.59
N GLY A 220 29.00 -17.62 8.81
CA GLY A 220 28.19 -17.20 7.68
C GLY A 220 26.78 -17.74 7.78
N LEU A 221 25.84 -16.91 7.38
CA LEU A 221 24.43 -17.24 7.28
C LEU A 221 23.90 -16.87 5.90
N TYR A 222 23.05 -17.72 5.35
CA TYR A 222 22.28 -17.41 4.14
C TYR A 222 20.88 -18.02 4.18
N GLN A 223 19.86 -17.23 3.88
CA GLN A 223 18.48 -17.68 3.75
C GLN A 223 18.19 -18.02 2.29
N ALA A 224 17.96 -19.29 1.99
CA ALA A 224 17.64 -19.70 0.62
C ALA A 224 16.25 -19.18 0.19
N PRO A 225 16.08 -18.68 -1.06
CA PRO A 225 14.78 -18.27 -1.60
C PRO A 225 13.82 -19.46 -1.83
N ASN A 226 14.37 -20.67 -1.95
CA ASN A 226 13.64 -21.93 -2.12
C ASN A 226 13.51 -22.65 -0.77
N SER A 227 12.63 -23.66 -0.69
CA SER A 227 12.18 -24.33 0.55
C SER A 227 13.24 -25.06 1.39
N CYS A 228 14.53 -24.88 1.11
CA CYS A 228 15.64 -25.52 1.82
C CYS A 228 15.98 -24.86 3.18
N GLY A 229 15.46 -23.65 3.44
CA GLY A 229 15.65 -22.95 4.71
C GLY A 229 16.99 -22.22 4.80
N ARG A 230 17.52 -22.15 6.03
CA ARG A 230 18.74 -21.39 6.38
C ARG A 230 19.99 -22.26 6.30
N TYR A 231 21.03 -21.76 5.65
CA TYR A 231 22.35 -22.36 5.58
C TYR A 231 23.30 -21.61 6.51
N TRP A 232 24.05 -22.36 7.31
CA TRP A 232 24.96 -21.84 8.31
C TRP A 232 26.35 -22.45 8.13
N THR A 233 27.39 -21.64 8.34
CA THR A 233 28.79 -22.09 8.30
C THR A 233 29.58 -21.46 9.44
N GLN A 234 30.30 -22.26 10.24
CA GLN A 234 31.39 -21.78 11.10
C GLN A 234 32.73 -22.06 10.43
N SER A 235 33.56 -21.04 10.34
CA SER A 235 34.85 -21.03 9.69
C SER A 235 35.95 -20.83 10.72
N PHE A 236 36.75 -21.85 11.01
CA PHE A 236 37.78 -21.78 12.04
C PHE A 236 39.17 -21.54 11.43
N GLY A 237 39.95 -20.68 12.08
CA GLY A 237 41.31 -20.34 11.67
C GLY A 237 42.33 -20.38 12.80
N SER A 238 43.60 -20.40 12.43
CA SER A 238 44.75 -20.31 13.35
C SER A 238 45.56 -19.02 13.18
N GLY A 239 45.01 -18.01 12.50
CA GLY A 239 45.68 -16.73 12.25
C GLY A 239 45.57 -15.70 13.36
N GLY A 240 44.81 -16.02 14.42
CA GLY A 240 44.37 -15.07 15.43
C GLY A 240 45.56 -14.46 16.14
N GLY A 241 45.60 -13.13 16.15
CA GLY A 241 46.64 -12.35 16.82
C GLY A 241 46.44 -12.28 18.33
N SER A 242 46.74 -11.12 18.92
CA SER A 242 46.41 -10.87 20.33
C SER A 242 44.91 -10.93 20.53
N ILE A 243 44.48 -11.69 21.54
CA ILE A 243 43.06 -11.79 21.91
C ILE A 243 42.65 -10.47 22.59
N PRO A 244 41.68 -9.72 22.04
CA PRO A 244 41.18 -8.51 22.69
C PRO A 244 40.44 -8.83 24.00
N ARG A 245 40.32 -7.84 24.89
CA ARG A 245 39.60 -8.03 26.17
C ARG A 245 38.13 -8.41 26.00
N ILE A 246 37.48 -7.83 24.98
CA ILE A 246 36.11 -8.14 24.59
C ILE A 246 36.15 -8.65 23.14
N PRO A 247 36.32 -9.97 22.91
CA PRO A 247 36.45 -10.52 21.55
C PRO A 247 35.17 -10.45 20.73
N VAL A 248 34.02 -10.67 21.35
CA VAL A 248 32.71 -10.52 20.71
C VAL A 248 31.63 -10.36 21.77
N ALA A 249 30.67 -9.48 21.49
CA ALA A 249 29.48 -9.29 22.30
C ALA A 249 28.27 -9.06 21.38
N SER A 250 27.07 -9.41 21.83
CA SER A 250 25.85 -9.31 21.03
C SER A 250 24.62 -9.14 21.89
N ALA A 251 23.60 -8.53 21.31
CA ALA A 251 22.23 -8.76 21.76
C ALA A 251 21.81 -10.19 21.32
N MET A 252 21.04 -10.87 22.16
CA MET A 252 20.67 -12.28 22.05
C MET A 252 19.15 -12.42 22.10
N TYR A 253 18.56 -13.15 21.14
CA TYR A 253 17.10 -13.25 20.96
C TYR A 253 16.72 -14.35 19.94
N GLY A 254 15.42 -14.64 19.77
CA GLY A 254 14.90 -15.50 18.71
C GLY A 254 14.46 -14.74 17.43
N PRO A 255 14.33 -15.39 16.26
CA PRO A 255 14.10 -14.75 14.98
C PRO A 255 12.63 -14.56 14.59
N ASN A 256 11.66 -15.11 15.34
CA ASN A 256 10.26 -15.23 14.89
C ASN A 256 9.21 -14.57 15.80
N THR A 257 9.59 -13.61 16.62
CA THR A 257 8.65 -12.89 17.48
C THR A 257 8.82 -11.37 17.35
N PRO A 258 7.75 -10.59 17.60
CA PRO A 258 7.92 -9.20 18.01
C PRO A 258 9.02 -9.17 19.08
N ARG A 259 10.12 -8.46 18.82
CA ARG A 259 11.20 -8.37 19.80
C ARG A 259 10.74 -7.43 20.91
N ASP A 260 10.22 -7.95 22.01
CA ASP A 260 10.07 -7.16 23.23
C ASP A 260 11.35 -7.22 24.07
N ALA A 261 11.54 -6.27 24.99
CA ALA A 261 12.75 -6.21 25.80
C ALA A 261 12.93 -7.45 26.70
N THR A 262 11.87 -8.20 27.02
CA THR A 262 11.95 -9.41 27.87
C THR A 262 12.45 -10.65 27.13
N GLN A 263 12.34 -10.66 25.80
CA GLN A 263 12.90 -11.70 24.93
C GLN A 263 14.34 -11.40 24.51
N LEU A 264 14.82 -10.20 24.84
CA LEU A 264 16.14 -9.70 24.52
C LEU A 264 17.03 -9.77 25.77
N TYR A 265 18.23 -10.29 25.62
CA TYR A 265 19.28 -10.09 26.63
C TYR A 265 20.59 -9.75 25.93
N PHE A 266 21.49 -9.05 26.60
CA PHE A 266 22.81 -8.75 26.04
C PHE A 266 23.84 -9.69 26.65
N ALA A 267 24.75 -10.21 25.83
CA ALA A 267 25.81 -11.10 26.26
C ALA A 267 27.16 -10.64 25.71
N ALA A 268 28.15 -10.53 26.59
CA ALA A 268 29.52 -10.16 26.26
C ALA A 268 30.51 -11.19 26.80
N ASN A 269 31.41 -11.63 25.93
CA ASN A 269 32.55 -12.43 26.34
C ASN A 269 33.67 -11.52 26.82
N TYR A 270 34.20 -11.79 28.01
CA TYR A 270 35.33 -11.06 28.59
C TYR A 270 36.51 -12.00 28.80
N PHE A 271 37.69 -11.54 28.41
CA PHE A 271 38.94 -12.28 28.53
C PHE A 271 40.09 -11.41 29.02
N HIS A 272 40.83 -11.90 30.01
CA HIS A 272 42.00 -11.26 30.56
C HIS A 272 43.20 -12.23 30.63
N GLN A 273 44.18 -12.02 29.75
CA GLN A 273 45.31 -12.94 29.53
C GLN A 273 46.15 -13.24 30.79
N ASP A 274 46.24 -12.32 31.75
CA ASP A 274 47.01 -12.48 32.99
C ASP A 274 46.21 -12.90 34.23
N ALA A 275 44.95 -13.33 34.05
CA ALA A 275 44.10 -13.81 35.15
C ALA A 275 43.92 -12.81 36.32
N MET A 276 43.89 -11.50 36.04
CA MET A 276 43.83 -10.41 37.03
C MET A 276 42.47 -10.29 37.77
N GLY A 277 41.55 -11.24 37.58
CA GLY A 277 40.23 -11.24 38.20
C GLY A 277 39.16 -10.53 37.37
N PRO A 278 37.98 -10.26 37.98
CA PRO A 278 36.83 -9.74 37.25
C PRO A 278 37.05 -8.29 36.83
N PRO A 279 36.35 -7.82 35.78
CA PRO A 279 36.30 -6.42 35.47
C PRO A 279 35.77 -5.62 36.68
N LYS A 280 36.34 -4.44 36.90
CA LYS A 280 35.84 -3.47 37.91
C LYS A 280 34.46 -2.94 37.54
N ARG A 281 34.16 -2.87 36.23
CA ARG A 281 32.86 -2.48 35.67
C ARG A 281 32.57 -3.33 34.45
N ALA A 282 31.35 -3.86 34.35
CA ALA A 282 30.83 -4.48 33.14
C ALA A 282 29.42 -3.94 32.93
N ALA A 283 29.18 -3.29 31.78
CA ALA A 283 27.89 -2.71 31.46
C ALA A 283 27.61 -2.80 29.96
N VAL A 284 26.34 -2.85 29.61
CA VAL A 284 25.85 -2.53 28.26
C VAL A 284 25.18 -1.18 28.31
N VAL A 285 25.50 -0.34 27.34
CA VAL A 285 24.86 0.96 27.16
C VAL A 285 23.88 0.82 26.01
N VAL A 286 22.60 1.09 26.25
CA VAL A 286 21.53 1.03 25.25
C VAL A 286 20.84 2.38 25.23
N ASN A 287 20.89 3.06 24.08
CA ASN A 287 20.36 4.40 23.88
C ASN A 287 20.84 5.42 24.94
N GLY A 288 22.11 5.34 25.34
CA GLY A 288 22.69 6.19 26.37
C GLY A 288 22.37 5.78 27.81
N HIS A 289 21.56 4.74 28.04
CA HIS A 289 21.24 4.21 29.36
C HIS A 289 22.12 3.01 29.70
N CYS A 290 22.56 2.91 30.95
CA CYS A 290 23.56 1.92 31.35
C CYS A 290 22.97 0.83 32.20
N PHE A 291 23.19 -0.41 31.77
CA PHE A 291 22.70 -1.62 32.41
C PHE A 291 23.89 -2.48 32.81
N ASP A 292 23.87 -2.92 34.06
CA ASP A 292 24.95 -3.73 34.63
C ASP A 292 24.92 -5.13 34.00
N LEU A 293 26.09 -5.58 33.56
CA LEU A 293 26.26 -6.96 33.15
C LEU A 293 26.70 -7.77 34.37
N GLU A 294 26.11 -8.95 34.52
CA GLU A 294 26.50 -9.92 35.54
C GLU A 294 27.20 -11.12 34.92
N LYS A 295 28.27 -11.61 35.55
CA LYS A 295 28.91 -12.86 35.11
C LYS A 295 27.94 -14.01 35.28
N LYS A 296 27.54 -14.64 34.17
CA LYS A 296 26.70 -15.85 34.19
C LYS A 296 27.52 -17.12 33.99
N TRP A 297 28.50 -17.10 33.09
CA TRP A 297 29.24 -18.30 32.71
C TRP A 297 30.75 -18.12 32.76
N GLY A 298 31.47 -19.22 33.02
CA GLY A 298 32.93 -19.26 33.01
C GLY A 298 33.57 -18.62 34.25
N TYR A 299 34.74 -18.02 34.05
CA TYR A 299 35.59 -17.47 35.08
C TYR A 299 35.64 -15.94 35.01
N ASP A 300 36.07 -15.32 36.11
CA ASP A 300 36.15 -13.86 36.22
C ASP A 300 37.04 -13.20 35.15
N ASP A 301 38.10 -13.91 34.75
CA ASP A 301 39.09 -13.54 33.75
C ASP A 301 38.84 -14.17 32.37
N ASN A 302 37.85 -15.05 32.25
CA ASN A 302 37.51 -15.76 31.01
C ASN A 302 36.08 -16.28 31.08
N GLY A 303 35.11 -15.41 30.80
CA GLY A 303 33.70 -15.67 31.10
C GLY A 303 32.74 -14.87 30.25
N THR A 304 31.47 -15.21 30.37
CA THR A 304 30.37 -14.56 29.65
C THR A 304 29.50 -13.80 30.65
N TRP A 305 29.29 -12.53 30.36
CA TRP A 305 28.57 -11.56 31.17
C TRP A 305 27.30 -11.17 30.47
N GLU A 306 26.18 -11.12 31.20
CA GLU A 306 24.86 -10.94 30.62
C GLU A 306 24.04 -9.88 31.37
N ALA A 307 23.19 -9.17 30.63
CA ALA A 307 22.16 -8.28 31.17
C ALA A 307 20.80 -8.77 30.65
N HIS A 308 19.91 -9.05 31.60
CA HIS A 308 18.54 -9.49 31.35
C HIS A 308 17.58 -8.37 31.78
N PHE A 309 16.45 -8.26 31.08
CA PHE A 309 15.44 -7.23 31.36
C PHE A 309 14.14 -7.92 31.76
N ASP A 310 13.71 -7.66 32.99
CA ASP A 310 12.51 -8.30 33.54
C ASP A 310 11.22 -7.60 33.07
N GLU A 311 11.32 -6.34 32.61
CA GLU A 311 10.17 -5.56 32.16
C GLU A 311 10.30 -5.12 30.69
N PRO A 312 9.23 -5.22 29.87
CA PRO A 312 9.25 -4.79 28.47
C PRO A 312 9.62 -3.31 28.26
N ASP A 313 9.42 -2.48 29.29
CA ASP A 313 9.65 -1.03 29.26
C ASP A 313 11.09 -0.64 29.64
N ASP A 314 11.95 -1.59 30.02
CA ASP A 314 13.34 -1.29 30.40
C ASP A 314 14.12 -0.68 29.23
N ILE A 315 13.77 -1.06 28.00
CA ILE A 315 14.33 -0.52 26.76
C ILE A 315 13.16 -0.12 25.84
N PRO A 316 13.11 1.10 25.29
CA PRO A 316 11.98 1.52 24.48
C PRO A 316 11.89 0.75 23.17
N LEU A 317 10.68 0.65 22.62
CA LEU A 317 10.46 0.15 21.26
C LEU A 317 11.17 1.05 20.25
N GLY A 318 11.49 0.51 19.08
CA GLY A 318 12.24 1.18 18.03
C GLY A 318 13.65 0.62 17.84
N CYS A 319 14.44 1.31 17.04
CA CYS A 319 15.81 0.92 16.78
C CYS A 319 16.74 1.50 17.86
N GLN A 320 17.33 0.61 18.68
CA GLN A 320 18.10 1.02 19.84
C GLN A 320 19.59 0.89 19.56
N PRO A 321 20.37 1.99 19.62
CA PRO A 321 21.82 1.91 19.56
C PRO A 321 22.38 1.30 20.85
N TYR A 322 23.41 0.46 20.76
CA TYR A 322 24.05 -0.11 21.94
C TYR A 322 25.54 -0.40 21.76
N TYR A 323 26.27 -0.39 22.87
CA TYR A 323 27.66 -0.86 22.95
C TYR A 323 27.96 -1.44 24.33
N PHE A 324 28.99 -2.27 24.41
CA PHE A 324 29.46 -2.87 25.66
C PHE A 324 30.64 -2.09 26.21
N LEU A 325 30.72 -1.97 27.53
CA LEU A 325 31.77 -1.29 28.27
C LEU A 325 32.30 -2.18 29.38
N PHE A 326 33.60 -2.39 29.40
CA PHE A 326 34.31 -3.02 30.50
C PHE A 326 35.41 -2.08 31.00
N VAL A 327 35.51 -1.92 32.32
CA VAL A 327 36.70 -1.41 32.98
C VAL A 327 37.38 -2.62 33.59
N ASP A 328 38.54 -2.99 33.07
CA ASP A 328 39.21 -4.22 33.49
C ASP A 328 39.85 -4.08 34.89
N ALA A 329 40.51 -5.15 35.34
CA ALA A 329 41.17 -5.18 36.64
C ALA A 329 42.30 -4.14 36.75
N ASP A 330 42.93 -3.77 35.64
CA ASP A 330 43.97 -2.74 35.56
C ASP A 330 43.38 -1.31 35.58
N ALA A 331 42.05 -1.18 35.56
CA ALA A 331 41.29 0.06 35.34
C ALA A 331 41.44 0.65 33.93
N ASP A 332 41.87 -0.17 32.97
CA ASP A 332 41.83 0.19 31.56
C ASP A 332 40.42 -0.02 31.01
N ARG A 333 40.04 0.86 30.09
CA ARG A 333 38.70 0.92 29.49
C ARG A 333 38.68 0.18 28.16
N TRP A 334 37.69 -0.68 27.98
CA TRP A 334 37.48 -1.48 26.77
C TRP A 334 36.02 -1.41 26.34
N THR A 335 35.78 -1.31 25.03
CA THR A 335 34.42 -1.36 24.47
C THR A 335 34.30 -2.38 23.37
N TYR A 336 33.09 -2.89 23.18
CA TYR A 336 32.71 -3.62 21.97
C TYR A 336 31.45 -2.99 21.37
N PRO A 337 31.49 -2.55 20.11
CA PRO A 337 32.68 -2.44 19.26
C PRO A 337 33.75 -1.50 19.86
N ASP A 338 34.98 -1.60 19.35
CA ASP A 338 36.11 -0.78 19.80
C ASP A 338 35.87 0.72 19.54
N LYS A 339 35.03 1.02 18.55
CA LYS A 339 34.54 2.35 18.21
C LYS A 339 33.04 2.26 17.92
N GLY A 340 32.31 3.35 18.07
CA GLY A 340 30.90 3.45 17.63
C GLY A 340 29.93 2.57 18.41
N GLN A 341 28.79 2.27 17.80
CA GLN A 341 27.70 1.50 18.40
C GLN A 341 27.03 0.55 17.38
N LEU A 342 26.47 -0.54 17.90
CA LEU A 342 25.63 -1.50 17.18
C LEU A 342 24.16 -1.08 17.30
N PHE A 343 23.28 -1.72 16.55
CA PHE A 343 21.85 -1.44 16.61
C PHE A 343 21.03 -2.71 16.82
N VAL A 344 19.98 -2.64 17.65
CA VAL A 344 19.03 -3.73 17.85
C VAL A 344 17.61 -3.22 17.63
N PRO A 345 16.82 -3.83 16.72
CA PRO A 345 15.42 -3.49 16.56
C PRO A 345 14.60 -4.10 17.71
N ILE A 346 13.77 -3.32 18.37
CA ILE A 346 12.85 -3.76 19.42
C ILE A 346 11.43 -3.36 19.00
N GLY A 347 10.52 -4.32 18.86
CA GLY A 347 9.14 -4.10 18.43
C GLY A 347 8.80 -4.76 17.09
N ASN A 348 7.50 -4.76 16.77
CA ASN A 348 7.00 -5.32 15.51
C ASN A 348 7.27 -4.38 14.33
N GLY A 349 7.77 -4.93 13.22
CA GLY A 349 8.00 -4.16 11.99
C GLY A 349 9.13 -3.14 12.07
N VAL A 350 9.85 -3.08 13.19
CA VAL A 350 10.97 -2.16 13.39
C VAL A 350 12.18 -2.63 12.59
N THR A 351 12.73 -1.72 11.79
CA THR A 351 14.00 -1.92 11.08
C THR A 351 15.02 -0.92 11.60
N CYS A 352 16.28 -1.33 11.65
CA CYS A 352 17.38 -0.47 12.05
C CYS A 352 18.15 0.04 10.81
N PRO A 353 18.75 1.24 10.87
CA PRO A 353 19.65 1.71 9.83
C PRO A 353 20.74 0.67 9.57
N ALA A 354 21.06 0.43 8.29
CA ALA A 354 22.12 -0.51 7.92
C ALA A 354 23.52 -0.03 8.37
N SER A 355 23.66 1.25 8.75
CA SER A 355 24.92 1.92 9.04
C SER A 355 25.25 1.93 10.53
N TYR A 356 26.42 1.39 10.84
CA TYR A 356 27.21 1.70 12.03
C TYR A 356 27.42 3.22 12.19
N ASP A 357 27.17 3.75 13.38
CA ASP A 357 27.52 5.14 13.72
C ASP A 357 28.93 5.18 14.33
N SER A 358 29.81 5.95 13.69
CA SER A 358 31.20 6.16 14.12
C SER A 358 31.36 7.15 15.27
N GLN A 359 30.30 7.83 15.69
CA GLN A 359 30.30 8.83 16.76
C GLN A 359 29.61 8.30 18.03
N PRO A 360 30.33 7.68 18.97
CA PRO A 360 29.75 7.41 20.28
C PRO A 360 29.66 8.72 21.07
N GLN A 361 28.44 9.19 21.37
CA GLN A 361 28.24 10.09 22.51
C GLN A 361 28.24 9.20 23.77
N LEU A 362 29.37 9.16 24.47
CA LEU A 362 29.51 8.39 25.71
C LEU A 362 28.94 9.20 26.88
N PRO A 363 27.98 8.68 27.64
CA PRO A 363 27.66 9.23 28.95
C PRO A 363 28.83 8.99 29.92
N ALA A 364 29.37 10.06 30.52
CA ALA A 364 30.55 10.00 31.40
C ALA A 364 30.28 9.32 32.76
N ASP A 365 29.01 9.16 33.12
CA ASP A 365 28.51 8.57 34.36
C ASP A 365 28.65 7.03 34.40
N CYS A 366 28.52 6.35 33.27
CA CYS A 366 28.55 4.89 33.21
C CYS A 366 29.91 4.26 33.54
N GLU A 367 30.99 5.04 33.38
CA GLU A 367 32.36 4.66 33.74
C GLU A 367 32.62 4.76 35.25
N THR A 368 31.98 5.73 35.92
CA THR A 368 32.22 6.02 37.34
C THR A 368 31.24 5.30 38.27
N GLY A 369 30.12 4.80 37.73
CA GLY A 369 29.04 4.19 38.52
C GLY A 369 28.33 5.20 39.42
N GLN A 370 28.47 6.50 39.13
CA GLN A 370 27.79 7.55 39.88
C GLN A 370 26.31 7.54 39.50
N GLN A 371 25.46 7.17 40.45
CA GLN A 371 24.01 7.13 40.27
C GLN A 371 23.50 8.52 39.87
N ALA A 372 22.80 8.58 38.74
CA ALA A 372 22.16 9.79 38.22
C ALA A 372 20.85 10.12 38.96
N CYS A 373 20.27 9.15 39.66
CA CYS A 373 18.99 9.28 40.34
C CYS A 373 18.86 8.32 41.54
N GLU A 374 17.88 8.59 42.41
CA GLU A 374 17.51 7.71 43.52
C GLU A 374 16.57 6.60 43.05
N GLU A 375 16.81 5.35 43.49
CA GLU A 375 16.03 4.18 43.10
C GLU A 375 14.51 4.39 43.25
N GLY A 376 13.75 4.15 42.18
CA GLY A 376 12.30 4.30 42.14
C GLY A 376 11.79 5.75 41.99
N ALA A 377 12.67 6.76 41.89
CA ALA A 377 12.26 8.11 41.53
C ALA A 377 11.61 8.14 40.14
N THR A 378 10.70 9.09 39.87
CA THR A 378 10.06 9.26 38.56
C THR A 378 10.12 10.71 38.10
N GLU A 379 10.32 10.95 36.81
CA GLU A 379 10.28 12.29 36.21
C GLU A 379 9.73 12.28 34.78
N THR A 380 9.24 13.43 34.33
CA THR A 380 8.83 13.65 32.93
C THR A 380 10.04 13.64 32.02
N CYS A 381 9.86 13.13 30.80
CA CYS A 381 10.91 13.08 29.80
C CYS A 381 10.32 13.19 28.40
N TYR A 382 11.14 13.66 27.47
CA TYR A 382 10.87 13.65 26.05
C TYR A 382 12.21 13.58 25.33
N THR A 383 12.39 12.56 24.49
CA THR A 383 13.66 12.29 23.79
C THR A 383 13.64 12.74 22.33
N GLY A 384 12.50 13.30 21.87
CA GLY A 384 12.32 13.84 20.52
C GLY A 384 13.11 15.12 20.27
N ALA A 385 13.08 15.59 19.03
CA ALA A 385 13.77 16.81 18.65
C ALA A 385 13.20 18.04 19.40
N LEU A 386 14.04 19.06 19.59
CA LEU A 386 13.57 20.30 20.20
C LEU A 386 12.51 20.94 19.30
N GLY A 387 11.33 21.21 19.87
CA GLY A 387 10.20 21.82 19.18
C GLY A 387 9.13 20.85 18.69
N THR A 388 9.33 19.53 18.81
CA THR A 388 8.32 18.52 18.43
C THR A 388 7.46 18.05 19.61
N GLU A 389 7.80 18.46 20.84
CA GLU A 389 7.05 18.09 22.04
C GLU A 389 5.69 18.79 22.06
N ASN A 390 4.60 18.02 22.19
CA ASN A 390 3.21 18.51 22.14
C ASN A 390 2.80 19.11 20.79
N VAL A 391 3.45 18.68 19.70
CA VAL A 391 3.07 18.99 18.32
C VAL A 391 2.50 17.71 17.68
N GLY A 392 1.37 17.83 17.00
CA GLY A 392 0.70 16.67 16.40
C GLY A 392 0.37 15.56 17.41
N LEU A 393 0.82 14.34 17.11
CA LEU A 393 0.67 13.19 18.00
C LEU A 393 1.76 13.11 19.08
N CYS A 394 2.83 13.89 18.98
CA CYS A 394 3.97 13.79 19.86
C CYS A 394 3.70 14.35 21.26
N HIS A 395 4.06 13.59 22.29
CA HIS A 395 3.96 14.04 23.67
C HIS A 395 5.03 13.41 24.56
N SER A 396 5.25 14.03 25.71
CA SER A 396 6.17 13.54 26.74
C SER A 396 5.68 12.26 27.42
N GLY A 397 6.63 11.53 27.97
CA GLY A 397 6.43 10.36 28.82
C GLY A 397 7.00 10.56 30.22
N PHE A 398 7.17 9.45 30.93
CA PHE A 398 7.80 9.42 32.25
C PHE A 398 8.88 8.34 32.32
N ARG A 399 9.99 8.63 33.00
CA ARG A 399 11.06 7.66 33.27
C ARG A 399 11.17 7.39 34.76
N VAL A 400 11.58 6.17 35.10
CA VAL A 400 11.72 5.67 36.47
C VAL A 400 13.18 5.33 36.72
N CYS A 401 13.73 5.71 37.86
CA CYS A 401 15.09 5.35 38.21
C CYS A 401 15.18 3.85 38.57
N LYS A 402 16.04 3.10 37.87
CA LYS A 402 16.37 1.71 38.14
C LYS A 402 17.89 1.54 38.21
N ASN A 403 18.38 0.89 39.26
CA ASN A 403 19.80 0.70 39.55
C ASN A 403 20.62 2.01 39.54
N GLY A 404 19.98 3.12 39.96
CA GLY A 404 20.61 4.44 40.00
C GLY A 404 20.73 5.16 38.65
N PHE A 405 20.07 4.67 37.58
CA PHE A 405 19.97 5.35 36.30
C PHE A 405 18.51 5.48 35.87
N TRP A 406 18.17 6.56 35.15
CA TRP A 406 16.82 6.72 34.61
C TRP A 406 16.55 5.64 33.56
N SER A 407 15.36 5.02 33.61
CA SER A 407 14.86 4.13 32.57
C SER A 407 14.66 4.87 31.25
N SER A 408 14.26 4.11 30.23
CA SER A 408 13.64 4.66 29.04
C SER A 408 12.47 5.60 29.39
N CYS A 409 12.18 6.54 28.50
CA CYS A 409 11.03 7.42 28.66
C CYS A 409 9.75 6.68 28.26
N LYS A 410 8.98 6.24 29.25
CA LYS A 410 7.78 5.45 29.02
C LYS A 410 6.61 6.35 28.66
N GLY A 411 5.95 6.00 27.56
CA GLY A 411 4.74 6.68 27.10
C GLY A 411 5.02 8.00 26.38
N GLU A 412 6.25 8.26 25.96
CA GLU A 412 6.49 9.32 24.97
C GLU A 412 6.03 8.86 23.58
N VAL A 413 5.59 9.81 22.76
CA VAL A 413 5.34 9.63 21.32
C VAL A 413 6.31 10.55 20.59
N LEU A 414 7.19 9.95 19.79
CA LEU A 414 8.25 10.65 19.06
C LEU A 414 7.87 10.90 17.60
N PRO A 415 8.53 11.87 16.93
CA PRO A 415 8.41 12.08 15.49
C PRO A 415 8.56 10.78 14.70
N GLY A 416 7.51 10.42 13.97
CA GLY A 416 7.40 9.24 13.12
C GLY A 416 7.73 9.54 11.66
N VAL A 417 7.34 8.59 10.80
CA VAL A 417 7.24 8.82 9.36
C VAL A 417 5.81 9.26 9.08
N GLU A 418 5.66 10.23 8.19
CA GLU A 418 4.35 10.72 7.79
C GLU A 418 3.52 9.68 7.05
N HIS A 419 2.26 9.55 7.47
CA HIS A 419 1.26 8.67 6.90
C HIS A 419 0.07 9.48 6.43
N CYS A 420 -0.62 8.99 5.40
CA CYS A 420 -1.84 9.64 4.92
C CYS A 420 -3.04 9.23 5.79
N ASP A 421 -3.13 9.78 6.99
CA ASP A 421 -4.15 9.44 7.99
C ASP A 421 -4.85 10.65 8.62
N GLY A 422 -4.49 11.87 8.21
CA GLY A 422 -5.07 13.11 8.71
C GLY A 422 -4.53 13.53 10.08
N LEU A 423 -3.41 12.95 10.49
CA LEU A 423 -2.66 13.28 11.70
C LEU A 423 -1.27 13.78 11.31
N ASP A 424 -0.66 14.53 12.21
CA ASP A 424 0.74 14.98 12.13
C ASP A 424 1.60 13.92 12.84
N ASN A 425 2.21 13.02 12.08
CA ASN A 425 2.92 11.85 12.60
C ASN A 425 4.40 12.15 12.91
N ASP A 426 5.03 13.04 12.16
CA ASP A 426 6.42 13.47 12.30
C ASP A 426 6.57 14.72 13.18
N CYS A 427 5.44 15.30 13.59
CA CYS A 427 5.33 16.34 14.59
C CYS A 427 6.06 17.63 14.16
N ASP A 428 6.03 17.93 12.87
CA ASP A 428 6.57 19.16 12.29
C ASP A 428 5.56 20.33 12.30
N GLY A 429 4.29 20.03 12.64
CA GLY A 429 3.19 20.97 12.76
C GLY A 429 2.31 21.10 11.52
N GLU A 430 2.65 20.43 10.43
CA GLU A 430 1.81 20.26 9.25
C GLU A 430 1.11 18.88 9.29
N ILE A 431 0.02 18.72 8.53
CA ILE A 431 -0.72 17.44 8.45
C ILE A 431 -0.60 16.90 7.03
N ASP A 432 -0.20 15.63 6.90
CA ASP A 432 -0.09 14.87 5.66
C ASP A 432 0.75 15.58 4.54
N GLU A 433 1.87 16.20 4.87
CA GLU A 433 2.69 16.95 3.93
C GLU A 433 3.49 16.05 2.96
N GLY A 434 3.77 16.57 1.75
CA GLY A 434 4.63 15.86 0.80
C GLY A 434 4.02 14.60 0.15
N ASN A 435 2.70 14.38 0.26
CA ASN A 435 1.98 13.22 -0.30
C ASN A 435 2.43 11.87 0.32
N PRO A 436 2.25 11.68 1.64
CA PRO A 436 2.66 10.47 2.33
C PRO A 436 1.87 9.25 1.83
N ASP A 437 2.51 8.08 1.81
CA ASP A 437 1.98 6.81 1.24
C ASP A 437 1.51 6.86 -0.24
N GLY A 438 1.71 8.00 -0.91
CA GLY A 438 1.27 8.28 -2.27
C GLY A 438 2.23 7.77 -3.35
N ASN A 439 2.08 8.30 -4.56
CA ASN A 439 2.95 8.04 -5.73
C ASN A 439 2.92 6.60 -6.28
N SER A 440 2.20 5.69 -5.65
CA SER A 440 1.93 4.37 -6.21
C SER A 440 0.90 4.45 -7.34
N SER A 441 1.11 3.65 -8.39
CA SER A 441 0.14 3.53 -9.48
C SER A 441 -1.16 2.91 -8.97
N CYS A 442 -2.29 3.43 -9.41
CA CYS A 442 -3.61 2.93 -9.06
C CYS A 442 -4.52 2.95 -10.29
N MET A 443 -5.64 2.23 -10.19
CA MET A 443 -6.69 2.28 -11.20
C MET A 443 -7.81 3.18 -10.68
N VAL A 444 -8.12 4.25 -11.41
CA VAL A 444 -9.18 5.18 -11.01
C VAL A 444 -10.52 4.44 -11.13
N PRO A 445 -11.33 4.40 -10.06
CA PRO A 445 -12.64 3.76 -10.11
C PRO A 445 -13.54 4.42 -11.17
N GLU A 446 -14.33 3.62 -11.88
CA GLU A 446 -15.36 4.06 -12.84
C GLU A 446 -14.84 4.64 -14.17
N GLU A 447 -13.54 4.95 -14.27
CA GLU A 447 -12.87 5.38 -15.50
C GLU A 447 -12.59 4.23 -16.48
N ARG A 448 -12.44 4.55 -17.78
CA ARG A 448 -12.13 3.58 -18.85
C ARG A 448 -10.96 4.07 -19.71
N GLY A 449 -10.56 3.24 -20.68
CA GLY A 449 -9.57 3.62 -21.69
C GLY A 449 -8.23 4.07 -21.09
N VAL A 450 -7.71 5.20 -21.58
CA VAL A 450 -6.44 5.75 -21.11
C VAL A 450 -6.55 6.33 -19.69
N CYS A 451 -7.75 6.75 -19.29
CA CYS A 451 -8.04 7.47 -18.04
C CYS A 451 -8.06 6.56 -16.81
N LEU A 452 -8.10 5.24 -17.02
CA LEU A 452 -8.04 4.21 -15.98
C LEU A 452 -6.76 4.27 -15.14
N SER A 453 -5.64 4.72 -15.72
CA SER A 453 -4.35 4.77 -15.01
C SER A 453 -4.22 6.06 -14.21
N GLY A 454 -3.98 5.92 -12.91
CA GLY A 454 -3.78 7.04 -11.98
C GLY A 454 -2.63 6.82 -11.02
N THR A 455 -2.39 7.83 -10.19
CA THR A 455 -1.41 7.79 -9.09
C THR A 455 -2.12 8.13 -7.78
N ARG A 456 -1.74 7.45 -6.70
CA ARG A 456 -2.28 7.75 -5.36
C ARG A 456 -1.78 9.12 -4.88
N GLN A 457 -2.71 9.96 -4.46
CA GLN A 457 -2.48 11.25 -3.83
C GLN A 457 -3.16 11.29 -2.47
N CYS A 458 -2.48 11.77 -1.45
CA CYS A 458 -3.04 12.04 -0.14
C CYS A 458 -3.83 13.34 -0.20
N LEU A 459 -5.15 13.25 -0.02
CA LEU A 459 -6.06 14.39 -0.06
C LEU A 459 -6.98 14.32 1.15
N GLY A 460 -6.74 15.19 2.14
CA GLY A 460 -7.54 15.30 3.37
C GLY A 460 -7.52 14.03 4.23
N GLY A 461 -6.33 13.52 4.55
CA GLY A 461 -6.17 12.31 5.38
C GLY A 461 -6.58 11.00 4.71
N ALA A 462 -6.68 10.97 3.37
CA ALA A 462 -7.05 9.78 2.63
C ALA A 462 -6.29 9.64 1.31
N LEU A 463 -5.79 8.43 1.05
CA LEU A 463 -5.20 8.07 -0.25
C LEU A 463 -6.29 7.97 -1.31
N VAL A 464 -6.35 8.96 -2.18
CA VAL A 464 -7.24 9.04 -3.33
C VAL A 464 -6.48 8.67 -4.60
N CYS A 465 -7.09 7.87 -5.47
CA CYS A 465 -6.54 7.59 -6.79
C CYS A 465 -6.91 8.71 -7.76
N VAL A 466 -5.93 9.46 -8.26
CA VAL A 466 -6.15 10.58 -9.19
C VAL A 466 -5.58 10.20 -10.56
N SER A 467 -6.37 10.40 -11.62
CA SER A 467 -5.94 10.12 -12.99
C SER A 467 -4.72 10.99 -13.36
N THR A 468 -3.73 10.40 -14.03
CA THR A 468 -2.58 11.15 -14.54
C THR A 468 -2.76 11.64 -15.97
N GLN A 469 -3.88 11.27 -16.62
CA GLN A 469 -4.13 11.61 -18.01
C GLN A 469 -4.95 12.88 -18.11
N THR A 470 -4.56 13.75 -19.06
CA THR A 470 -5.38 14.89 -19.47
C THR A 470 -6.37 14.45 -20.55
N PRO A 471 -7.69 14.68 -20.39
CA PRO A 471 -8.70 14.47 -21.43
C PRO A 471 -8.24 14.97 -22.79
N GLN A 472 -8.27 14.08 -23.79
CA GLN A 472 -7.99 14.41 -25.19
C GLN A 472 -9.29 14.42 -26.00
N VAL A 473 -9.22 14.66 -27.31
CA VAL A 473 -10.39 14.46 -28.18
C VAL A 473 -10.47 12.96 -28.51
N GLU A 474 -11.69 12.41 -28.56
CA GLU A 474 -11.95 11.02 -28.94
C GLU A 474 -11.29 10.62 -30.27
N VAL A 475 -10.67 9.44 -30.25
CA VAL A 475 -10.12 8.75 -31.41
C VAL A 475 -10.79 7.38 -31.49
N CYS A 476 -11.18 6.96 -32.69
CA CYS A 476 -11.78 5.65 -32.90
C CYS A 476 -10.73 4.54 -32.75
N ASP A 477 -10.37 4.21 -31.51
CA ASP A 477 -9.34 3.23 -31.13
C ASP A 477 -9.82 2.20 -30.10
N GLY A 478 -11.08 2.30 -29.66
CA GLY A 478 -11.69 1.42 -28.68
C GLY A 478 -11.32 1.76 -27.24
N LEU A 479 -10.71 2.93 -27.01
CA LEU A 479 -10.43 3.50 -25.71
C LEU A 479 -11.25 4.79 -25.54
N ASP A 480 -11.58 5.09 -24.29
CA ASP A 480 -12.07 6.39 -23.86
C ASP A 480 -10.84 7.32 -23.74
N ASN A 481 -10.73 8.31 -24.62
CA ASN A 481 -9.60 9.26 -24.72
C ASN A 481 -9.93 10.61 -24.09
N ASP A 482 -11.20 11.01 -24.06
CA ASP A 482 -11.67 12.26 -23.48
C ASP A 482 -12.14 12.15 -22.03
N CYS A 483 -12.11 10.94 -21.47
CA CYS A 483 -12.42 10.63 -20.09
C CYS A 483 -13.87 11.01 -19.70
N ASP A 484 -14.81 10.93 -20.63
CA ASP A 484 -16.23 11.19 -20.35
C ASP A 484 -17.00 9.94 -19.88
N GLY A 485 -16.34 8.78 -19.89
CA GLY A 485 -16.90 7.50 -19.49
C GLY A 485 -17.61 6.74 -20.60
N VAL A 486 -17.55 7.21 -21.86
CA VAL A 486 -18.09 6.57 -23.06
C VAL A 486 -16.92 6.22 -23.99
N ILE A 487 -16.96 5.05 -24.62
CA ILE A 487 -15.88 4.63 -25.54
C ILE A 487 -16.29 4.99 -26.96
N ASP A 488 -15.37 5.61 -27.71
CA ASP A 488 -15.53 6.00 -29.12
C ASP A 488 -16.83 6.80 -29.35
N ASP A 489 -17.05 7.86 -28.57
CA ASP A 489 -18.21 8.74 -28.70
C ASP A 489 -17.96 9.87 -29.75
N GLY A 490 -18.96 10.69 -30.05
CA GLY A 490 -18.81 11.78 -31.03
C GLY A 490 -18.65 11.36 -32.52
N PHE A 491 -18.61 10.07 -32.83
CA PHE A 491 -18.51 9.57 -34.22
C PHE A 491 -19.90 9.43 -34.90
N GLY A 492 -20.00 9.94 -36.12
CA GLY A 492 -21.23 9.96 -36.90
C GLY A 492 -21.49 8.67 -37.72
N VAL A 493 -22.36 8.81 -38.71
CA VAL A 493 -22.59 7.79 -39.74
C VAL A 493 -22.19 8.35 -41.10
N GLU A 494 -21.63 7.52 -41.95
CA GLU A 494 -21.35 7.82 -43.35
C GLU A 494 -22.36 7.09 -44.24
N THR A 495 -22.90 7.79 -45.24
CA THR A 495 -23.87 7.25 -46.19
C THR A 495 -23.29 7.23 -47.60
N CYS A 496 -23.58 6.18 -48.37
CA CYS A 496 -23.06 6.06 -49.73
C CYS A 496 -23.98 5.19 -50.62
N GLY A 497 -23.90 5.40 -51.94
CA GLY A 497 -24.72 4.71 -52.92
C GLY A 497 -26.07 5.39 -53.18
N VAL A 498 -26.69 5.04 -54.31
CA VAL A 498 -27.96 5.60 -54.79
C VAL A 498 -28.93 4.44 -55.03
N GLY A 499 -30.24 4.67 -54.90
CA GLY A 499 -31.25 3.62 -55.12
C GLY A 499 -31.08 2.41 -54.19
N GLU A 500 -31.19 1.19 -54.73
CA GLU A 500 -31.00 -0.06 -53.97
C GLU A 500 -29.53 -0.29 -53.52
N CYS A 501 -28.59 0.49 -54.05
CA CYS A 501 -27.20 0.50 -53.62
C CYS A 501 -26.95 1.36 -52.37
N PHE A 502 -27.95 2.08 -51.85
CA PHE A 502 -27.80 2.92 -50.66
C PHE A 502 -27.38 2.10 -49.44
N ARG A 503 -26.34 2.57 -48.74
CA ARG A 503 -25.79 1.98 -47.52
C ARG A 503 -25.56 3.09 -46.49
N VAL A 504 -25.75 2.74 -45.23
CA VAL A 504 -25.41 3.57 -44.06
C VAL A 504 -24.46 2.77 -43.19
N VAL A 505 -23.30 3.33 -42.88
CA VAL A 505 -22.26 2.68 -42.08
C VAL A 505 -21.81 3.63 -40.96
N PRO A 506 -21.74 3.20 -39.70
CA PRO A 506 -21.17 4.03 -38.64
C PRO A 506 -19.70 4.33 -38.92
N THR A 507 -19.25 5.58 -38.75
CA THR A 507 -17.86 5.95 -39.08
C THR A 507 -16.85 5.29 -38.14
N CYS A 508 -17.28 4.95 -36.92
CA CYS A 508 -16.51 4.15 -35.97
C CYS A 508 -17.33 2.92 -35.55
N ASN A 509 -16.72 1.74 -35.59
CA ASN A 509 -17.35 0.52 -35.10
C ASN A 509 -16.29 -0.37 -34.44
N ASN A 510 -16.44 -0.61 -33.13
CA ASN A 510 -15.50 -1.38 -32.31
C ASN A 510 -14.04 -0.90 -32.43
N GLY A 511 -13.77 0.40 -32.26
CA GLY A 511 -12.42 0.95 -32.36
C GLY A 511 -11.77 0.88 -33.75
N GLN A 512 -12.59 0.75 -34.81
CA GLN A 512 -12.10 0.77 -36.19
C GLN A 512 -12.91 1.75 -37.03
N THR A 513 -12.21 2.66 -37.70
CA THR A 513 -12.80 3.55 -38.69
C THR A 513 -13.35 2.74 -39.84
N GLN A 514 -14.63 2.91 -40.15
CA GLN A 514 -15.26 2.25 -41.27
C GLN A 514 -15.18 3.13 -42.53
N THR A 515 -15.28 2.49 -43.70
CA THR A 515 -15.42 3.19 -44.97
C THR A 515 -16.72 2.74 -45.61
N CYS A 516 -17.57 3.69 -46.00
CA CYS A 516 -18.81 3.34 -46.69
C CYS A 516 -18.51 2.88 -48.14
N VAL A 517 -18.97 1.67 -48.50
CA VAL A 517 -18.92 1.14 -49.87
C VAL A 517 -20.35 0.94 -50.38
N PRO A 518 -20.75 1.58 -51.50
CA PRO A 518 -22.07 1.38 -52.10
C PRO A 518 -22.37 -0.10 -52.40
N GLY A 519 -23.65 -0.47 -52.44
CA GLY A 519 -24.08 -1.77 -52.95
C GLY A 519 -23.69 -1.98 -54.43
N GLU A 520 -23.54 -3.24 -54.84
CA GLU A 520 -23.25 -3.58 -56.23
C GLU A 520 -24.50 -3.36 -57.11
N PRO A 521 -24.40 -2.61 -58.22
CA PRO A 521 -25.52 -2.34 -59.09
C PRO A 521 -25.94 -3.58 -59.91
N THR A 522 -27.24 -3.69 -60.18
CA THR A 522 -27.84 -4.76 -60.98
C THR A 522 -28.66 -4.17 -62.13
N PRO A 523 -28.78 -4.81 -63.31
CA PRO A 523 -29.54 -4.22 -64.41
C PRO A 523 -31.02 -3.93 -64.06
N GLU A 524 -31.54 -2.82 -64.58
CA GLU A 524 -32.93 -2.39 -64.42
C GLU A 524 -33.95 -3.46 -64.82
N ILE A 525 -35.00 -3.57 -64.00
CA ILE A 525 -36.20 -4.37 -64.22
C ILE A 525 -37.41 -3.49 -63.93
N GLU A 526 -38.56 -3.72 -64.60
CA GLU A 526 -39.78 -2.92 -64.43
C GLU A 526 -40.47 -3.17 -63.07
N ASP A 527 -39.81 -2.83 -61.97
CA ASP A 527 -40.29 -3.03 -60.60
C ASP A 527 -40.42 -1.72 -59.81
N ALA A 528 -40.22 -0.57 -60.47
CA ALA A 528 -40.26 0.77 -59.90
C ALA A 528 -39.18 1.02 -58.84
N ARG A 529 -38.04 0.34 -58.96
CA ARG A 529 -36.83 0.58 -58.17
C ARG A 529 -35.69 1.01 -59.08
N ASP A 530 -34.65 1.56 -58.46
CA ASP A 530 -33.39 1.93 -59.12
C ASP A 530 -32.38 0.83 -58.76
N ASN A 531 -32.35 -0.21 -59.60
CA ASN A 531 -31.58 -1.43 -59.44
C ASN A 531 -30.13 -1.24 -59.91
N ASP A 532 -29.92 -0.41 -60.92
CA ASP A 532 -28.59 -0.13 -61.49
C ASP A 532 -27.90 1.09 -60.87
N CYS A 533 -28.60 1.76 -59.95
CA CYS A 533 -28.09 2.75 -59.03
C CYS A 533 -27.56 4.00 -59.72
N ASP A 534 -28.15 4.35 -60.85
CA ASP A 534 -27.81 5.54 -61.64
C ASP A 534 -28.68 6.77 -61.30
N GLY A 535 -29.63 6.60 -60.37
CA GLY A 535 -30.52 7.66 -59.90
C GLY A 535 -31.81 7.80 -60.71
N VAL A 536 -32.08 6.89 -61.65
CA VAL A 536 -33.28 6.92 -62.49
C VAL A 536 -34.02 5.59 -62.45
N ILE A 537 -35.21 5.61 -61.83
CA ILE A 537 -36.11 4.44 -61.76
C ILE A 537 -36.57 4.00 -63.17
N ASP A 538 -36.45 2.71 -63.47
CA ASP A 538 -36.95 2.03 -64.68
C ASP A 538 -36.49 2.72 -65.99
N ASN A 539 -35.22 3.10 -66.09
CA ASN A 539 -34.70 3.72 -67.30
C ASN A 539 -34.45 2.66 -68.41
N GLY A 540 -34.56 3.09 -69.69
CA GLY A 540 -34.35 2.19 -70.84
C GLY A 540 -35.60 1.55 -71.47
N PHE A 541 -36.81 1.84 -70.99
CA PHE A 541 -38.08 1.35 -71.56
C PHE A 541 -38.84 2.44 -72.37
N ASP A 542 -38.98 2.27 -73.70
CA ASP A 542 -39.72 3.16 -74.63
C ASP A 542 -41.26 2.97 -74.51
N CYS A 543 -42.09 4.03 -74.64
CA CYS A 543 -43.57 3.93 -74.54
C CYS A 543 -44.24 3.22 -75.72
N ARG A 544 -43.44 2.81 -76.71
CA ARG A 544 -43.89 2.05 -77.88
C ARG A 544 -44.06 0.57 -77.53
N LYS A 545 -45.31 0.14 -77.38
CA LYS A 545 -45.62 -1.27 -77.14
C LYS A 545 -45.20 -2.12 -78.36
N PRO A 546 -44.79 -3.40 -78.16
CA PRO A 546 -44.36 -4.29 -79.25
C PRO A 546 -45.44 -4.55 -80.32
N ASP A 547 -46.70 -4.26 -80.03
CA ASP A 547 -47.85 -4.38 -80.93
C ASP A 547 -48.08 -3.13 -81.81
N GLY A 548 -47.23 -2.10 -81.70
CA GLY A 548 -47.35 -0.85 -82.43
C GLY A 548 -48.38 0.13 -81.84
N GLY A 549 -48.95 -0.17 -80.67
CA GLY A 549 -49.83 0.73 -79.94
C GLY A 549 -49.06 1.82 -79.18
N VAL A 550 -49.46 3.07 -79.35
CA VAL A 550 -49.01 4.21 -78.52
C VAL A 550 -50.11 4.53 -77.51
N SER A 551 -49.93 4.09 -76.26
CA SER A 551 -50.84 4.42 -75.16
C SER A 551 -50.12 4.35 -73.82
N GLY A 552 -50.16 5.45 -73.08
CA GLY A 552 -49.58 5.58 -71.76
C GLY A 552 -49.56 7.05 -71.34
N ALA A 553 -49.72 7.28 -70.04
CA ALA A 553 -49.43 8.55 -69.40
C ALA A 553 -48.47 8.25 -68.24
N ARG A 554 -47.38 9.01 -68.12
CA ARG A 554 -46.45 8.92 -66.98
C ARG A 554 -46.43 10.23 -66.23
N LEU A 555 -46.14 10.15 -64.94
CA LEU A 555 -45.87 11.35 -64.15
C LEU A 555 -44.53 11.96 -64.59
N CYS A 556 -44.43 13.28 -64.51
CA CYS A 556 -43.25 14.04 -64.91
C CYS A 556 -43.02 15.24 -63.98
N TYR A 557 -41.81 15.78 -64.04
CA TYR A 557 -41.36 16.97 -63.32
C TYR A 557 -40.15 17.56 -64.07
N THR A 558 -39.98 18.88 -64.06
CA THR A 558 -38.80 19.54 -64.67
C THR A 558 -37.80 20.10 -63.65
N TYR A 559 -38.01 19.84 -62.35
CA TYR A 559 -37.15 20.26 -61.25
C TYR A 559 -36.59 19.03 -60.50
N PRO A 560 -35.39 19.10 -59.91
CA PRO A 560 -34.77 17.95 -59.25
C PRO A 560 -35.62 17.48 -58.07
N ILE A 561 -36.14 16.25 -58.16
CA ILE A 561 -36.80 15.55 -57.03
C ILE A 561 -35.88 14.53 -56.38
N THR A 562 -34.59 14.58 -56.70
CA THR A 562 -33.55 13.79 -56.09
C THR A 562 -32.68 14.71 -55.24
N ASN A 563 -32.36 14.25 -54.03
CA ASN A 563 -31.34 14.87 -53.19
C ASN A 563 -29.94 14.71 -53.84
N GLU A 564 -28.94 15.45 -53.33
CA GLU A 564 -27.53 15.28 -53.75
C GLU A 564 -26.99 13.86 -53.47
N ASP A 565 -27.65 13.12 -52.55
CA ASP A 565 -27.37 11.73 -52.19
C ASP A 565 -28.17 10.70 -53.02
N GLY A 566 -28.98 11.14 -53.98
CA GLY A 566 -29.78 10.28 -54.85
C GLY A 566 -31.08 9.74 -54.24
N GLY A 567 -31.46 10.15 -53.02
CA GLY A 567 -32.77 9.85 -52.43
C GLY A 567 -33.92 10.64 -53.07
N SER A 568 -35.13 10.07 -53.11
CA SER A 568 -36.32 10.75 -53.65
C SER A 568 -36.92 11.76 -52.65
N LYS A 569 -37.01 13.03 -53.04
CA LYS A 569 -37.61 14.13 -52.27
C LYS A 569 -39.14 13.97 -52.20
N PRO A 570 -39.77 14.10 -51.01
CA PRO A 570 -41.22 14.14 -50.91
C PRO A 570 -41.74 15.40 -51.62
N ILE A 571 -42.86 15.28 -52.36
CA ILE A 571 -43.46 16.42 -53.06
C ILE A 571 -44.59 16.94 -52.18
N LEU A 572 -44.33 18.03 -51.48
CA LEU A 572 -45.27 18.66 -50.57
C LEU A 572 -45.98 19.83 -51.28
N PRO A 573 -47.24 20.15 -50.90
CA PRO A 573 -47.93 21.32 -51.44
C PRO A 573 -47.11 22.61 -51.19
N PRO A 574 -47.07 23.55 -52.15
CA PRO A 574 -47.94 23.64 -53.30
C PRO A 574 -47.40 22.90 -54.55
N CYS A 575 -46.19 22.35 -54.46
CA CYS A 575 -45.53 21.60 -55.53
C CYS A 575 -46.32 20.36 -55.92
N LYS A 576 -46.32 20.04 -57.21
CA LYS A 576 -47.01 18.86 -57.73
C LYS A 576 -46.42 18.40 -59.06
N ARG A 577 -46.45 17.07 -59.25
CA ARG A 577 -46.07 16.42 -60.51
C ARG A 577 -47.03 16.81 -61.63
N GLY A 578 -46.48 17.00 -62.82
CA GLY A 578 -47.25 17.09 -64.06
C GLY A 578 -47.52 15.70 -64.66
N LEU A 579 -48.22 15.69 -65.80
CA LEU A 579 -48.48 14.49 -66.59
C LEU A 579 -47.89 14.61 -67.99
N GLN A 580 -47.14 13.60 -68.42
CA GLN A 580 -46.66 13.43 -69.79
C GLN A 580 -47.52 12.39 -70.51
N ASN A 581 -48.11 12.80 -71.62
CA ASN A 581 -48.84 11.90 -72.52
C ASN A 581 -47.92 11.41 -73.65
N CYS A 582 -47.96 10.11 -73.95
CA CYS A 582 -47.20 9.52 -75.06
C CYS A 582 -47.77 10.07 -76.39
N GLN A 583 -46.90 10.67 -77.20
CA GLN A 583 -47.22 11.29 -78.48
C GLN A 583 -47.30 10.23 -79.59
N PRO A 584 -47.97 10.53 -80.72
CA PRO A 584 -48.13 9.57 -81.81
C PRO A 584 -46.83 9.07 -82.45
N ASP A 585 -45.71 9.78 -82.25
CA ASP A 585 -44.38 9.41 -82.73
C ASP A 585 -43.63 8.44 -81.81
N GLY A 586 -44.25 8.04 -80.69
CA GLY A 586 -43.66 7.14 -79.70
C GLY A 586 -42.78 7.85 -78.66
N THR A 587 -42.77 9.18 -78.63
CA THR A 587 -42.02 9.94 -77.62
C THR A 587 -42.96 10.51 -76.55
N TRP A 588 -42.44 10.77 -75.35
CA TRP A 588 -43.21 11.46 -74.31
C TRP A 588 -43.32 12.96 -74.63
N GLY A 589 -44.53 13.53 -74.53
CA GLY A 589 -44.79 14.96 -74.75
C GLY A 589 -44.22 15.88 -73.65
N PRO A 590 -44.53 17.20 -73.67
CA PRO A 590 -44.15 18.10 -72.58
C PRO A 590 -44.86 17.74 -71.27
N CYS A 591 -44.26 18.13 -70.15
CA CYS A 591 -44.86 17.95 -68.82
C CYS A 591 -45.97 18.98 -68.60
N GLU A 592 -47.23 18.56 -68.51
CA GLU A 592 -48.36 19.48 -68.35
C GLU A 592 -48.92 19.42 -66.92
N GLY A 593 -49.16 20.60 -66.33
CA GLY A 593 -49.83 20.73 -65.04
C GLY A 593 -48.93 20.65 -63.79
N GLU A 594 -47.61 20.70 -63.97
CA GLU A 594 -46.66 20.79 -62.84
C GLU A 594 -46.74 22.15 -62.12
N MET A 595 -46.39 22.16 -60.83
CA MET A 595 -46.10 23.38 -60.07
C MET A 595 -44.67 23.27 -59.55
N GLY A 596 -43.79 24.13 -60.06
CA GLY A 596 -42.36 24.12 -59.78
C GLY A 596 -41.94 25.12 -58.68
N PRO A 597 -40.64 25.14 -58.35
CA PRO A 597 -40.12 25.83 -57.18
C PRO A 597 -40.17 27.35 -57.29
N SER A 598 -40.43 28.00 -56.16
CA SER A 598 -40.45 29.44 -55.92
C SER A 598 -39.76 29.76 -54.58
N PRO A 599 -39.29 31.00 -54.33
CA PRO A 599 -38.63 31.32 -53.07
C PRO A 599 -39.50 31.04 -51.84
N GLU A 600 -38.88 30.48 -50.80
CA GLU A 600 -39.56 30.00 -49.60
C GLU A 600 -40.18 31.14 -48.76
N ILE A 601 -41.38 30.90 -48.21
CA ILE A 601 -42.10 31.82 -47.33
C ILE A 601 -42.74 31.04 -46.18
N CYS A 602 -42.80 31.62 -44.98
CA CYS A 602 -43.34 30.96 -43.77
C CYS A 602 -44.88 30.83 -43.83
N ASP A 603 -45.39 29.94 -44.67
CA ASP A 603 -46.82 29.70 -44.88
C ASP A 603 -47.23 28.23 -44.68
N GLY A 604 -46.28 27.37 -44.27
CA GLY A 604 -46.51 25.96 -44.01
C GLY A 604 -46.64 25.13 -45.29
N LEU A 605 -46.14 25.66 -46.41
CA LEU A 605 -46.04 24.99 -47.69
C LEU A 605 -44.56 24.87 -48.11
N ASP A 606 -44.25 23.90 -48.95
CA ASP A 606 -42.92 23.65 -49.54
C ASP A 606 -42.82 24.45 -50.84
N ASN A 607 -42.53 25.74 -50.75
CA ASN A 607 -42.64 26.65 -51.89
C ASN A 607 -41.47 26.49 -52.86
N ASP A 608 -40.30 26.07 -52.39
CA ASP A 608 -39.10 25.83 -53.19
C ASP A 608 -38.90 24.38 -53.65
N CYS A 609 -39.90 23.52 -53.37
CA CYS A 609 -39.98 22.11 -53.78
C CYS A 609 -38.76 21.27 -53.38
N ASP A 610 -38.08 21.62 -52.28
CA ASP A 610 -36.90 20.91 -51.83
C ASP A 610 -37.21 19.67 -50.99
N GLY A 611 -38.48 19.49 -50.61
CA GLY A 611 -39.00 18.36 -49.83
C GLY A 611 -39.12 18.63 -48.33
N GLN A 612 -38.84 19.86 -47.89
CA GLN A 612 -39.07 20.33 -46.53
C GLN A 612 -40.13 21.44 -46.55
N THR A 613 -40.54 21.92 -45.38
CA THR A 613 -41.53 22.99 -45.28
C THR A 613 -40.95 24.08 -44.39
N ASP A 614 -40.94 25.32 -44.88
CA ASP A 614 -40.43 26.52 -44.20
C ASP A 614 -38.94 26.42 -43.73
N GLU A 615 -38.07 25.69 -44.44
CA GLU A 615 -36.69 25.37 -44.04
C GLU A 615 -35.60 26.38 -44.48
N SER A 616 -35.95 27.39 -45.28
CA SER A 616 -34.91 28.22 -45.91
C SER A 616 -34.04 28.99 -44.91
N THR A 617 -32.74 29.03 -45.21
CA THR A 617 -31.71 29.79 -44.47
C THR A 617 -31.94 31.31 -44.49
N GLU A 618 -32.85 31.82 -45.33
CA GLU A 618 -33.22 33.24 -45.40
C GLU A 618 -34.31 33.63 -44.37
N LEU A 619 -34.97 32.65 -43.71
CA LEU A 619 -35.93 32.92 -42.63
C LEU A 619 -35.26 33.14 -41.26
N GLY A 620 -33.96 32.83 -41.10
CA GLY A 620 -33.13 33.26 -39.97
C GLY A 620 -33.42 32.60 -38.61
N TRP A 621 -32.37 32.33 -37.82
CA TRP A 621 -32.50 32.04 -36.39
C TRP A 621 -32.35 33.38 -35.66
N GLU A 622 -33.43 33.93 -35.11
CA GLU A 622 -33.32 35.12 -34.27
C GLU A 622 -32.68 34.72 -32.93
N ARG A 623 -31.42 35.11 -32.70
CA ARG A 623 -30.81 35.07 -31.37
C ARG A 623 -31.37 36.25 -30.57
N CYS A 624 -32.03 35.96 -29.45
CA CYS A 624 -32.42 36.99 -28.50
C CYS A 624 -32.07 36.59 -27.06
N GLY A 625 -31.81 37.60 -26.23
CA GLY A 625 -31.33 37.44 -24.86
C GLY A 625 -29.81 37.50 -24.74
N THR A 626 -29.35 37.75 -23.52
CA THR A 626 -27.94 37.78 -23.08
C THR A 626 -27.80 36.81 -21.90
N GLY A 627 -26.60 36.30 -21.62
CA GLY A 627 -26.36 35.44 -20.47
C GLY A 627 -27.19 34.14 -20.47
N ALA A 628 -27.71 33.77 -19.30
CA ALA A 628 -28.57 32.60 -19.10
C ALA A 628 -29.94 32.70 -19.83
N CYS A 629 -30.31 33.91 -20.29
CA CYS A 629 -31.57 34.16 -20.98
C CYS A 629 -31.49 34.02 -22.50
N VAL A 630 -30.34 33.65 -23.06
CA VAL A 630 -30.22 33.42 -24.50
C VAL A 630 -31.20 32.32 -24.93
N ARG A 631 -31.99 32.61 -25.97
CA ARG A 631 -32.90 31.67 -26.63
C ARG A 631 -32.64 31.68 -28.13
N PHE A 632 -32.84 30.50 -28.74
CA PHE A 632 -32.69 30.27 -30.18
C PHE A 632 -33.99 29.68 -30.77
N PRO A 633 -35.12 30.41 -30.76
CA PRO A 633 -36.33 29.93 -31.40
C PRO A 633 -36.21 30.02 -32.93
N PRO A 634 -36.78 29.05 -33.68
CA PRO A 634 -36.90 29.18 -35.12
C PRO A 634 -37.85 30.35 -35.44
N ALA A 635 -37.48 31.17 -36.43
CA ALA A 635 -38.30 32.32 -36.86
C ALA A 635 -39.64 31.89 -37.47
N CYS A 636 -39.73 30.67 -38.00
CA CYS A 636 -40.97 30.06 -38.46
C CYS A 636 -41.28 28.81 -37.63
N GLN A 637 -42.50 28.71 -37.11
CA GLN A 637 -42.98 27.49 -36.47
C GLN A 637 -44.43 27.23 -36.89
N ALA A 638 -44.62 26.19 -37.71
CA ALA A 638 -45.92 25.78 -38.26
C ALA A 638 -46.62 26.88 -39.09
N GLY A 639 -45.92 27.45 -40.09
CA GLY A 639 -46.49 28.44 -41.01
C GLY A 639 -46.85 29.79 -40.38
N THR A 640 -46.19 30.15 -39.27
CA THR A 640 -46.36 31.46 -38.63
C THR A 640 -45.01 32.04 -38.17
N GLU A 641 -44.73 33.28 -38.56
CA GLU A 641 -43.56 34.02 -38.10
C GLU A 641 -43.65 34.26 -36.58
N ARG A 642 -42.56 33.99 -35.86
CA ARG A 642 -42.45 34.25 -34.43
C ARG A 642 -41.41 35.32 -34.15
N THR A 643 -41.78 36.28 -33.31
CA THR A 643 -40.82 37.20 -32.68
C THR A 643 -40.08 36.49 -31.56
N CYS A 644 -38.75 36.56 -31.55
CA CYS A 644 -37.94 36.01 -30.47
C CYS A 644 -38.17 36.76 -29.14
N VAL A 645 -38.48 36.03 -28.06
CA VAL A 645 -38.61 36.56 -26.69
C VAL A 645 -37.49 35.97 -25.83
N PRO A 646 -36.60 36.79 -25.23
CA PRO A 646 -35.57 36.32 -24.29
C PRO A 646 -36.15 35.54 -23.10
N GLY A 647 -35.35 34.69 -22.48
CA GLY A 647 -35.72 34.07 -21.18
C GLY A 647 -35.99 35.12 -20.10
N GLU A 648 -36.81 34.81 -19.11
CA GLU A 648 -37.02 35.74 -17.99
C GLU A 648 -35.75 35.85 -17.13
N PRO A 649 -35.30 37.08 -16.80
CA PRO A 649 -34.14 37.29 -15.96
C PRO A 649 -34.43 36.79 -14.55
N GLN A 650 -33.48 36.05 -13.98
CA GLN A 650 -33.56 35.60 -12.60
C GLN A 650 -32.76 36.53 -11.69
N ALA A 651 -32.91 36.38 -10.38
CA ALA A 651 -32.05 37.10 -9.45
C ALA A 651 -30.63 36.58 -9.60
N GLU A 652 -29.64 37.48 -9.63
CA GLU A 652 -28.22 37.12 -9.73
C GLU A 652 -27.82 36.12 -8.65
N LEU A 653 -27.21 35.00 -9.07
CA LEU A 653 -26.50 34.08 -8.21
C LEU A 653 -25.01 34.20 -8.54
N CYS A 654 -24.16 34.36 -7.53
CA CYS A 654 -22.71 34.56 -7.70
C CYS A 654 -21.99 33.27 -8.13
N ASN A 655 -22.35 32.73 -9.29
CA ASN A 655 -22.01 31.41 -9.79
C ASN A 655 -21.24 31.48 -11.14
N SER A 656 -20.73 32.66 -11.51
CA SER A 656 -20.01 32.91 -12.76
C SER A 656 -20.86 32.75 -14.02
N ARG A 657 -22.18 32.98 -13.88
CA ARG A 657 -23.13 33.10 -14.99
C ARG A 657 -23.89 34.41 -14.84
N ASP A 658 -24.23 35.01 -15.97
CA ASP A 658 -25.11 36.18 -16.09
C ASP A 658 -26.57 35.70 -15.94
N ASP A 659 -27.04 35.55 -14.70
CA ASP A 659 -28.34 34.95 -14.37
C ASP A 659 -29.49 35.97 -14.46
N SER A 660 -29.21 37.26 -14.27
CA SER A 660 -30.14 38.37 -14.48
C SER A 660 -30.14 38.92 -15.90
N CYS A 661 -29.26 38.39 -16.75
CA CYS A 661 -29.28 38.57 -18.19
C CYS A 661 -29.11 40.02 -18.63
N ASP A 662 -28.38 40.80 -17.83
CA ASP A 662 -28.11 42.21 -18.06
C ASP A 662 -26.81 42.44 -18.85
N GLY A 663 -26.05 41.36 -19.11
CA GLY A 663 -24.85 41.35 -19.92
C GLY A 663 -23.56 41.56 -19.15
N VAL A 664 -23.63 41.59 -17.83
CA VAL A 664 -22.47 41.50 -16.96
C VAL A 664 -22.51 40.12 -16.28
N ILE A 665 -21.39 39.65 -15.72
CA ILE A 665 -21.36 38.41 -14.93
C ILE A 665 -21.11 38.78 -13.47
N ASP A 666 -21.96 38.27 -12.57
CA ASP A 666 -21.88 38.38 -11.11
C ASP A 666 -21.85 39.84 -10.56
N GLU A 667 -22.76 40.72 -11.00
CA GLU A 667 -22.80 42.12 -10.55
C GLU A 667 -23.30 42.24 -9.11
N GLY A 668 -22.55 42.99 -8.29
CA GLY A 668 -22.96 43.28 -6.91
C GLY A 668 -22.64 42.16 -5.92
N CYS A 669 -21.91 41.12 -6.34
CA CYS A 669 -21.36 40.10 -5.46
C CYS A 669 -20.14 40.64 -4.69
N VAL A 670 -20.11 40.47 -3.35
CA VAL A 670 -18.96 40.83 -2.51
C VAL A 670 -17.93 39.69 -2.47
N CYS A 671 -18.38 38.45 -2.70
CA CYS A 671 -17.57 37.24 -2.78
C CYS A 671 -18.33 36.17 -3.59
N HIS A 672 -17.63 35.13 -4.05
CA HIS A 672 -18.24 33.98 -4.71
C HIS A 672 -18.53 32.87 -3.71
N ASP A 673 -19.62 32.14 -3.90
CA ASP A 673 -20.06 31.10 -2.97
C ASP A 673 -19.02 29.98 -2.83
N GLY A 674 -18.71 29.62 -1.59
CA GLY A 674 -17.65 28.66 -1.27
C GLY A 674 -16.27 29.29 -1.09
N ASN A 675 -16.06 30.56 -1.46
CA ASN A 675 -14.83 31.25 -1.10
C ASN A 675 -14.72 31.35 0.41
N ARG A 676 -13.50 31.16 0.92
CA ARG A 676 -13.12 31.38 2.31
C ARG A 676 -12.19 32.57 2.40
N ALA A 677 -12.35 33.38 3.44
CA ALA A 677 -11.44 34.49 3.71
C ALA A 677 -11.19 34.63 5.21
N PRO A 678 -9.98 35.06 5.63
CA PRO A 678 -9.73 35.38 7.02
C PRO A 678 -10.56 36.59 7.44
N CYS A 679 -11.03 36.56 8.68
CA CYS A 679 -11.84 37.61 9.27
C CYS A 679 -11.47 37.83 10.74
N TYR A 680 -11.76 39.02 11.23
CA TYR A 680 -11.58 39.37 12.63
C TYR A 680 -12.47 40.57 12.90
N SER A 681 -13.45 40.40 13.78
CA SER A 681 -14.45 41.41 14.13
C SER A 681 -14.03 42.28 15.33
N GLY A 682 -12.95 41.89 16.02
CA GLY A 682 -12.30 42.67 17.08
C GLY A 682 -11.51 43.88 16.56
N SER A 683 -10.95 44.66 17.47
CA SER A 683 -10.15 45.83 17.09
C SER A 683 -8.88 45.39 16.33
N PRO A 684 -8.45 46.06 15.25
CA PRO A 684 -7.26 45.63 14.50
C PRO A 684 -5.97 45.55 15.33
N GLN A 685 -5.94 46.20 16.50
CA GLN A 685 -4.80 46.24 17.42
C GLN A 685 -4.71 44.98 18.30
N THR A 686 -5.82 44.29 18.53
CA THR A 686 -5.89 43.07 19.36
C THR A 686 -5.74 41.79 18.51
N LYS A 687 -5.62 41.93 17.20
CA LYS A 687 -5.53 40.80 16.27
C LYS A 687 -4.15 40.13 16.36
N GLY A 688 -4.12 38.88 16.86
CA GLY A 688 -2.87 38.12 17.04
C GLY A 688 -2.08 38.54 18.28
N VAL A 689 -2.78 39.13 19.26
CA VAL A 689 -2.24 39.53 20.57
C VAL A 689 -2.94 38.68 21.63
N GLY A 690 -2.19 38.10 22.55
CA GLY A 690 -2.72 37.13 23.51
C GLY A 690 -3.42 35.94 22.83
N GLU A 691 -4.56 35.54 23.39
CA GLU A 691 -5.40 34.45 22.85
C GLU A 691 -6.23 34.88 21.63
N CYS A 692 -6.26 36.18 21.29
CA CYS A 692 -7.08 36.67 20.20
C CYS A 692 -6.49 36.35 18.83
N HIS A 693 -7.24 35.59 18.04
CA HIS A 693 -6.89 35.31 16.66
C HIS A 693 -8.04 35.52 15.68
N ALA A 694 -7.65 35.68 14.42
CA ALA A 694 -8.57 35.75 13.30
C ALA A 694 -9.33 34.42 13.15
N GLY A 695 -10.61 34.52 12.81
CA GLY A 695 -11.39 33.39 12.33
C GLY A 695 -11.40 33.30 10.80
N GLU A 696 -12.22 32.42 10.28
CA GLU A 696 -12.48 32.25 8.86
C GLU A 696 -13.97 32.42 8.57
N ARG A 697 -14.31 33.12 7.49
CA ARG A 697 -15.69 33.28 7.04
C ARG A 697 -15.85 32.66 5.66
N THR A 698 -16.95 31.95 5.47
CA THR A 698 -17.31 31.34 4.20
C THR A 698 -18.38 32.18 3.50
N CYS A 699 -18.21 32.44 2.22
CA CYS A 699 -19.20 33.14 1.42
C CYS A 699 -20.39 32.23 1.10
N ARG A 700 -21.61 32.72 1.38
CA ARG A 700 -22.86 32.07 1.00
C ARG A 700 -23.86 33.09 0.45
N ASN A 701 -24.43 32.80 -0.70
CA ASN A 701 -25.29 33.69 -1.48
C ASN A 701 -24.70 35.10 -1.69
N GLY A 702 -23.41 35.18 -2.06
CA GLY A 702 -22.76 36.44 -2.42
C GLY A 702 -22.39 37.37 -1.25
N MET A 703 -22.61 36.92 -0.01
CA MET A 703 -22.26 37.62 1.22
C MET A 703 -21.39 36.75 2.10
N TRP A 704 -20.40 37.38 2.75
CA TRP A 704 -19.61 36.69 3.76
C TRP A 704 -20.49 36.31 4.95
N GLY A 705 -20.44 35.04 5.36
CA GLY A 705 -21.03 34.59 6.62
C GLY A 705 -20.32 35.17 7.85
N ASP A 706 -20.78 34.74 9.02
CA ASP A 706 -20.15 35.07 10.30
C ASP A 706 -18.69 34.60 10.33
N CYS A 707 -17.88 35.27 11.16
CA CYS A 707 -16.50 34.89 11.34
C CYS A 707 -16.43 33.69 12.29
N GLU A 708 -16.22 32.50 11.74
CA GLU A 708 -16.17 31.27 12.52
C GLU A 708 -14.77 31.10 13.12
N ASN A 709 -14.71 30.66 14.37
CA ASN A 709 -13.47 30.43 15.13
C ASN A 709 -12.60 31.69 15.32
N GLU A 710 -13.18 32.88 15.38
CA GLU A 710 -12.44 34.04 15.91
C GLU A 710 -12.47 34.05 17.44
N VAL A 711 -11.36 34.49 18.06
CA VAL A 711 -11.28 34.75 19.50
C VAL A 711 -11.14 36.26 19.68
N LEU A 712 -12.13 36.86 20.33
CA LEU A 712 -12.22 38.31 20.53
C LEU A 712 -11.76 38.69 21.94
N PRO A 713 -11.32 39.95 22.13
CA PRO A 713 -10.96 40.49 23.44
C PRO A 713 -12.04 40.23 24.47
N GLY A 714 -11.69 39.44 25.48
CA GLY A 714 -12.57 38.99 26.55
C GLY A 714 -12.43 39.81 27.83
N VAL A 715 -12.88 39.22 28.93
CA VAL A 715 -12.56 39.69 30.28
C VAL A 715 -11.27 39.02 30.69
N GLU A 716 -10.32 39.78 31.23
CA GLU A 716 -9.07 39.22 31.72
C GLU A 716 -9.27 38.35 32.96
N TYR A 717 -8.83 37.10 32.91
CA TYR A 717 -8.78 36.19 34.06
C TYR A 717 -7.35 36.00 34.53
N CYS A 718 -7.16 35.81 35.84
CA CYS A 718 -5.83 35.54 36.39
C CYS A 718 -5.42 34.07 36.15
N ASP A 719 -5.35 33.66 34.89
CA ASP A 719 -5.06 32.30 34.45
C ASP A 719 -3.73 32.17 33.70
N GLY A 720 -2.96 33.26 33.62
CA GLY A 720 -1.67 33.31 32.94
C GLY A 720 -1.78 33.47 31.43
N LEU A 721 -2.97 33.80 30.91
CA LEU A 721 -3.24 34.07 29.50
C LEU A 721 -3.74 35.51 29.35
N ASP A 722 -3.29 36.18 28.29
CA ASP A 722 -3.78 37.50 27.86
C ASP A 722 -5.12 37.31 27.13
N ASN A 723 -6.21 37.36 27.90
CA ASN A 723 -7.58 37.04 27.51
C ASN A 723 -8.33 38.27 26.95
N ASP A 724 -7.92 39.48 27.34
CA ASP A 724 -8.44 40.73 26.77
C ASP A 724 -7.57 41.30 25.63
N CYS A 725 -6.44 40.64 25.34
CA CYS A 725 -5.63 40.80 24.14
C CYS A 725 -5.02 42.19 24.01
N ASP A 726 -4.70 42.82 25.13
CA ASP A 726 -4.09 44.15 25.20
C ASP A 726 -2.55 44.12 25.13
N GLY A 727 -1.97 42.91 25.22
CA GLY A 727 -0.54 42.63 25.11
C GLY A 727 0.18 42.49 26.45
N GLU A 728 -0.52 42.61 27.56
CA GLU A 728 -0.03 42.33 28.90
C GLU A 728 -0.76 41.09 29.48
N THR A 729 -0.02 40.19 30.13
CA THR A 729 -0.62 38.99 30.73
C THR A 729 -1.08 39.27 32.17
N ASP A 730 -2.32 38.94 32.48
CA ASP A 730 -2.96 39.08 33.81
C ASP A 730 -3.03 40.55 34.33
N ASP A 731 -3.16 41.56 33.46
CA ASP A 731 -3.37 42.96 33.90
C ASP A 731 -4.85 43.25 34.18
N ASP A 732 -5.16 43.92 35.28
CA ASP A 732 -6.55 44.17 35.72
C ASP A 732 -7.45 42.89 35.78
N CYS A 733 -6.84 41.72 35.98
CA CYS A 733 -7.49 40.41 35.91
C CYS A 733 -8.51 40.14 37.04
N VAL A 734 -9.58 39.41 36.71
CA VAL A 734 -10.53 38.87 37.70
C VAL A 734 -10.18 37.43 38.09
N PRO A 735 -10.35 37.02 39.35
CA PRO A 735 -10.13 35.63 39.75
C PRO A 735 -11.08 34.70 38.99
N LEU A 736 -10.56 33.56 38.51
CA LEU A 736 -11.37 32.51 37.89
C LEU A 736 -12.57 32.15 38.79
N PRO A 737 -13.78 31.96 38.23
CA PRO A 737 -14.94 31.55 39.00
C PRO A 737 -14.69 30.18 39.63
N ASP A 738 -14.59 30.15 40.96
CA ASP A 738 -14.31 28.96 41.77
C ASP A 738 -15.31 27.85 41.42
N ALA A 739 -14.82 26.76 40.83
CA ALA A 739 -15.58 25.54 40.62
C ALA A 739 -15.91 24.95 42.00
N GLY A 740 -17.10 25.29 42.50
CA GLY A 740 -17.56 24.99 43.85
C GLY A 740 -17.39 23.53 44.27
N VAL A 741 -16.40 23.30 45.14
CA VAL A 741 -16.37 22.21 46.10
C VAL A 741 -17.22 22.62 47.28
N ASP A 742 -18.45 22.10 47.38
CA ASP A 742 -19.33 22.41 48.51
C ASP A 742 -19.22 21.32 49.59
N GLY A 743 -18.49 21.65 50.65
CA GLY A 743 -18.35 20.88 51.87
C GLY A 743 -18.70 21.72 53.10
N GLY A 744 -19.98 21.69 53.50
CA GLY A 744 -20.35 21.56 54.91
C GLY A 744 -20.41 22.80 55.82
N THR A 745 -21.67 23.13 56.14
CA THR A 745 -22.23 23.34 57.50
C THR A 745 -22.35 24.74 58.11
N THR A 746 -23.45 24.84 58.88
CA THR A 746 -23.96 25.92 59.76
C THR A 746 -24.79 26.99 59.02
N GLY A 747 -26.06 27.23 59.30
CA GLY A 747 -26.89 26.96 60.47
C GLY A 747 -27.45 28.30 60.99
N SER A 748 -28.76 28.32 61.29
CA SER A 748 -29.61 29.43 61.80
C SER A 748 -30.22 30.33 60.70
N ASP A 749 -31.53 30.49 60.49
CA ASP A 749 -32.79 30.41 61.27
C ASP A 749 -33.51 31.78 61.22
N ALA A 750 -34.84 31.68 61.06
CA ALA A 750 -35.90 32.70 61.10
C ALA A 750 -36.10 33.55 59.82
N GLY A 751 -37.27 33.62 59.19
CA GLY A 751 -38.59 33.07 59.52
C GLY A 751 -39.73 33.95 58.97
N ALA A 752 -40.82 33.29 58.55
CA ALA A 752 -42.17 33.77 58.21
C ALA A 752 -42.31 34.61 56.92
N GLY A 753 -43.27 34.41 56.00
CA GLY A 753 -44.52 33.63 55.80
C GLY A 753 -45.08 34.17 54.45
N SER A 754 -45.97 33.57 53.66
CA SER A 754 -47.11 32.67 53.89
C SER A 754 -47.69 32.21 52.54
N ASP A 755 -48.23 30.98 52.54
CA ASP A 755 -49.42 30.46 51.84
C ASP A 755 -49.53 30.24 50.31
N ALA A 756 -50.01 28.99 50.06
CA ALA A 756 -50.79 28.42 48.96
C ALA A 756 -50.07 28.18 47.62
N GLY A 757 -50.08 26.99 46.99
CA GLY A 757 -50.78 25.72 47.24
C GLY A 757 -50.85 24.93 45.92
N THR A 758 -50.95 23.59 46.04
CA THR A 758 -51.19 22.53 45.01
C THR A 758 -49.97 22.14 44.14
N ASP A 759 -49.24 21.06 44.46
CA ASP A 759 -49.51 19.58 44.32
C ASP A 759 -49.41 19.13 42.83
N ASP A 760 -48.67 18.11 42.39
CA ASP A 760 -47.90 17.03 43.06
C ASP A 760 -47.01 16.27 42.04
N GLY A 761 -45.83 15.81 42.50
CA GLY A 761 -45.07 14.58 42.09
C GLY A 761 -44.50 14.43 40.67
N GLY A 762 -43.23 14.11 40.40
CA GLY A 762 -42.12 13.62 41.22
C GLY A 762 -41.69 12.18 40.83
N GLY A 763 -40.45 12.01 40.36
CA GLY A 763 -39.64 10.80 40.62
C GLY A 763 -39.43 9.79 39.48
N GLY A 764 -38.17 9.55 39.14
CA GLY A 764 -37.72 8.45 38.27
C GLY A 764 -37.46 7.12 39.01
N GLY A 765 -36.93 6.14 38.25
CA GLY A 765 -36.22 4.97 38.78
C GLY A 765 -36.75 3.59 38.35
N GLY A 766 -35.88 2.80 37.71
CA GLY A 766 -35.61 1.41 38.13
C GLY A 766 -36.44 0.25 37.56
N CYS A 767 -35.75 -0.60 36.78
CA CYS A 767 -35.77 -2.07 36.76
C CYS A 767 -37.09 -2.88 36.65
N GLY A 768 -37.32 -3.44 35.45
CA GLY A 768 -37.60 -4.86 35.16
C GLY A 768 -38.79 -5.60 35.81
N CYS A 769 -39.74 -6.07 34.99
CA CYS A 769 -40.19 -7.48 34.90
C CYS A 769 -41.34 -7.64 33.86
N THR A 770 -41.50 -8.88 33.42
CA THR A 770 -42.28 -9.45 32.30
C THR A 770 -43.80 -9.24 32.31
N THR A 771 -44.44 -9.30 31.13
CA THR A 771 -45.63 -10.13 30.74
C THR A 771 -46.27 -9.65 29.41
N GLY A 772 -46.64 -10.58 28.51
CA GLY A 772 -47.51 -10.32 27.33
C GLY A 772 -49.00 -10.21 27.70
N PRO A 773 -49.99 -10.16 26.77
CA PRO A 773 -50.05 -10.86 25.47
C PRO A 773 -50.75 -10.11 24.30
N SER A 774 -50.85 -10.80 23.15
CA SER A 774 -51.42 -10.41 21.84
C SER A 774 -52.92 -10.72 21.64
N ALA A 775 -53.59 -10.00 20.71
CA ALA A 775 -54.77 -10.40 19.89
C ALA A 775 -54.94 -9.39 18.72
N ALA A 776 -54.82 -9.73 17.41
CA ALA A 776 -55.75 -10.39 16.45
C ALA A 776 -56.92 -9.48 16.00
N ALA A 777 -57.40 -9.37 14.75
CA ALA A 777 -57.46 -10.22 13.53
C ALA A 777 -57.73 -9.31 12.28
N ILE A 778 -57.73 -9.72 10.99
CA ILE A 778 -58.59 -10.70 10.27
C ILE A 778 -58.00 -11.04 8.87
N PHE A 779 -58.20 -12.31 8.48
CA PHE A 779 -57.88 -13.09 7.25
C PHE A 779 -59.08 -13.12 6.25
N PRO A 780 -59.01 -13.66 5.01
CA PRO A 780 -58.86 -15.11 4.70
C PRO A 780 -57.97 -15.43 3.47
N GLY A 781 -57.27 -16.58 3.29
CA GLY A 781 -57.40 -17.98 3.76
C GLY A 781 -58.20 -18.80 2.73
N VAL A 782 -57.85 -19.98 2.17
CA VAL A 782 -57.25 -21.25 2.65
C VAL A 782 -57.19 -22.20 1.39
N LEU A 783 -56.07 -22.83 0.99
CA LEU A 783 -55.49 -24.18 1.26
C LEU A 783 -56.21 -25.47 0.75
N ILE A 784 -55.40 -26.54 0.63
CA ILE A 784 -55.65 -28.02 0.76
C ILE A 784 -55.87 -28.77 -0.61
N ALA A 785 -55.36 -29.99 -0.96
CA ALA A 785 -54.82 -31.17 -0.26
C ALA A 785 -53.98 -32.14 -1.15
N LEU A 786 -53.38 -33.12 -0.45
CA LEU A 786 -52.63 -34.33 -0.77
C LEU A 786 -53.29 -35.46 -1.62
N ALA A 787 -52.39 -36.36 -2.11
CA ALA A 787 -52.45 -37.85 -2.12
C ALA A 787 -52.80 -38.65 -3.41
N ALA A 788 -51.74 -39.33 -3.92
CA ALA A 788 -51.61 -40.77 -4.22
C ALA A 788 -52.46 -41.54 -5.28
N LEU A 789 -51.71 -42.38 -6.04
CA LEU A 789 -52.03 -43.68 -6.70
C LEU A 789 -52.31 -43.75 -8.22
N ARG A 790 -51.40 -44.48 -8.91
CA ARG A 790 -51.61 -45.54 -9.94
C ARG A 790 -52.33 -45.16 -11.27
N ARG A 791 -51.62 -45.22 -12.41
CA ARG A 791 -51.43 -46.39 -13.33
C ARG A 791 -51.02 -45.98 -14.78
N ARG A 792 -49.92 -46.60 -15.24
CA ARG A 792 -49.68 -47.30 -16.54
C ARG A 792 -49.59 -46.56 -17.91
N ARG A 793 -48.44 -46.86 -18.56
CA ARG A 793 -48.18 -47.27 -19.99
C ARG A 793 -48.29 -46.15 -21.04
N ARG A 794 -47.42 -46.01 -22.06
CA ARG A 794 -46.63 -46.92 -22.95
C ARG A 794 -45.44 -46.08 -23.50
N SER A 795 -44.21 -46.59 -23.59
CA SER A 795 -43.63 -47.24 -24.79
C SER A 795 -43.77 -46.41 -26.08
N VAL A 796 -42.70 -45.74 -26.53
CA VAL A 796 -41.78 -46.15 -27.62
C VAL A 796 -40.42 -45.55 -27.31
#